data_AF-A0A955YJY7-F1
#
_entry.id   AF-A0A955YJY7-F1
#
_cell.length_a   1.000
_cell.length_b   1.000
_cell.length_c   1.000
_cell.angle_alpha   90.00
_cell.angle_beta   90.00
_cell.angle_gamma   90.00
#
_symmetry.space_group_name_H-M   'P 1'
#
loop_
_entity.id
_entity.type
_entity.pdbx_description
1 polymer ?
#
loop_
_entity_poly.entity_id
_entity_poly.type
_entity_poly.pdbx_seq_one_letter_code
_entity_poly.pdbx_strand_id
1 'polypeptide(L)'
;MSVRSVIFWIHLVAGVLVAVPVVIMSATGVAIAFEEEILNAFDREQRVVPHTPDAARRSIAVLRADVARQQPDFAASRVVVPRAADAAFVFFAGREGMLYVNPYTGSATVPASTGAHAVLHEVEAWHRFLGREGDTLIVGKVINGVANAVLLLLCVTGLYLWVPRRWNRAALRRSLLFVRTRGSKARDFNWHHVVGFWGLPVLSVLVASAVVISFPFAHALVFTLAGEDVPPGRGPAILAVPEARVPTPAAGSAPLDLDTLVARVAARFPERDAIVVDLSAAEPESPGEHAPPTSVDERAAIQPRVELAVMLPALFSTHGRVPVQMDPYTGDILSETHFRDYSPGVRARVWLRFLHTGAAFGLFGKILAALATLGSLLLVYTGLALSYRRFFGGRSRKRGASSVALTLLTLLLLSSCDTSAIGTAVAHEEQTELLAHEEARPESALREAHMDLVAPDTGHVHSIDLFWPSGAAPERGFPVVVLLDGHRVSPIIREALEAGVRLEAAYLCLGYQGLPSDAQRFRARDYTPAVTPGEPEADPLDASRQNGGALGFRHFLASVVREQASRRASLAWDEATLVGHSYGGLFVLSTLLDAPDSYARYVAVDPSLWWRSAHMFERIMRAQPVAPGVLTLLEANHALEPEAPRGAPTRDPARLALRQRLQAVLPADAFTRVATHLGATHRYYPAHHHGSLLEHSVRELLGVAR
;
A
#
# COMPACT_ATOMS: atom_id res chain seq x y z
N MET A 1 43.56 -0.11 18.33
CA MET A 1 42.37 -0.21 19.22
C MET A 1 41.94 -1.68 19.32
N SER A 2 41.44 -2.14 20.46
CA SER A 2 40.96 -3.54 20.55
C SER A 2 39.66 -3.73 19.73
N VAL A 3 39.45 -4.91 19.14
CA VAL A 3 38.22 -5.25 18.39
C VAL A 3 36.96 -4.94 19.20
N ARG A 4 36.97 -5.29 20.49
CA ARG A 4 35.87 -5.00 21.41
C ARG A 4 35.62 -3.50 21.62
N SER A 5 36.66 -2.67 21.56
CA SER A 5 36.52 -1.21 21.63
C SER A 5 35.86 -0.64 20.38
N VAL A 6 36.20 -1.18 19.20
CA VAL A 6 35.58 -0.78 17.92
C VAL A 6 34.09 -1.14 17.92
N ILE A 7 33.76 -2.39 18.26
CA ILE A 7 32.37 -2.87 18.34
C ILE A 7 31.56 -2.06 19.36
N PHE A 8 32.16 -1.70 20.50
CA PHE A 8 31.51 -0.82 21.48
C PHE A 8 31.12 0.54 20.90
N TRP A 9 32.00 1.17 20.12
CA TRP A 9 31.70 2.47 19.50
C TRP A 9 30.65 2.36 18.40
N ILE A 10 30.70 1.31 17.58
CA ILE A 10 29.65 1.01 16.59
C ILE A 10 28.31 0.86 17.29
N HIS A 11 28.24 0.02 18.34
CA HIS A 11 27.01 -0.21 19.10
C HIS A 11 26.46 1.07 19.73
N LEU A 12 27.32 1.90 20.33
CA LEU A 12 26.92 3.15 20.94
C LEU A 12 26.37 4.13 19.89
N VAL A 13 27.10 4.37 18.80
CA VAL A 13 26.68 5.33 17.76
C VAL A 13 25.41 4.87 17.07
N ALA A 14 25.35 3.59 16.67
CA ALA A 14 24.17 2.99 16.08
C ALA A 14 22.94 3.13 16.99
N GLY A 15 23.09 2.82 18.29
CA GLY A 15 22.00 2.91 19.27
C GLY A 15 21.49 4.33 19.47
N VAL A 16 22.36 5.34 19.44
CA VAL A 16 21.95 6.75 19.52
C VAL A 16 21.22 7.19 18.24
N LEU A 17 21.72 6.80 17.06
CA LEU A 17 21.15 7.20 15.77
C LEU A 17 19.71 6.71 15.57
N VAL A 18 19.40 5.50 16.02
CA VAL A 18 18.06 4.89 15.81
C VAL A 18 17.14 4.97 17.02
N ALA A 19 17.54 5.69 18.08
CA ALA A 19 16.80 5.76 19.33
C ALA A 19 15.34 6.21 19.13
N VAL A 20 15.12 7.26 18.35
CA VAL A 20 13.77 7.85 18.14
C VAL A 20 12.86 6.90 17.35
N PRO A 21 13.24 6.41 16.15
CA PRO A 21 12.41 5.44 15.42
C PRO A 21 12.12 4.17 16.23
N VAL A 22 13.12 3.64 16.95
CA VAL A 22 12.93 2.44 17.79
C VAL A 22 11.94 2.69 18.91
N VAL A 23 11.96 3.85 19.57
CA VAL A 23 10.97 4.18 20.60
C VAL A 23 9.55 4.20 20.02
N ILE A 24 9.37 4.85 18.87
CA ILE A 24 8.06 4.94 18.21
C ILE A 24 7.57 3.55 17.81
N MET A 25 8.40 2.77 17.10
CA MET A 25 8.05 1.41 16.67
C MET A 25 7.74 0.51 17.88
N SER A 26 8.52 0.60 18.96
CA SER A 26 8.30 -0.24 20.13
C SER A 26 7.05 0.14 20.91
N ALA A 27 6.73 1.43 21.07
CA ALA A 27 5.52 1.87 21.74
C ALA A 27 4.26 1.48 20.95
N THR A 28 4.26 1.73 19.64
CA THR A 28 3.16 1.40 18.73
C THR A 28 3.00 -0.12 18.55
N GLY A 29 4.11 -0.85 18.49
CA GLY A 29 4.11 -2.31 18.31
C GLY A 29 3.44 -3.06 19.47
N VAL A 30 3.60 -2.58 20.71
CA VAL A 30 2.89 -3.15 21.87
C VAL A 30 1.38 -2.95 21.75
N ALA A 31 0.92 -1.80 21.26
CA ALA A 31 -0.50 -1.51 21.12
C ALA A 31 -1.16 -2.37 20.03
N ILE A 32 -0.55 -2.48 18.85
CA ILE A 32 -1.12 -3.23 17.72
C ILE A 32 -0.94 -4.75 17.84
N ALA A 33 -0.01 -5.24 18.66
CA ALA A 33 0.14 -6.69 18.88
C ALA A 33 -1.12 -7.36 19.44
N PHE A 34 -1.98 -6.59 20.13
CA PHE A 34 -3.24 -7.05 20.72
C PHE A 34 -4.48 -6.48 20.02
N GLU A 35 -4.36 -5.99 18.78
CA GLU A 35 -5.47 -5.40 18.03
C GLU A 35 -6.70 -6.30 18.00
N GLU A 36 -6.52 -7.59 17.68
CA GLU A 36 -7.62 -8.55 17.63
C GLU A 36 -8.33 -8.69 19.00
N GLU A 37 -7.58 -8.82 20.10
CA GLU A 37 -8.15 -8.90 21.44
C GLU A 37 -8.91 -7.64 21.84
N ILE A 38 -8.38 -6.46 21.45
CA ILE A 38 -9.02 -5.16 21.69
C ILE A 38 -10.33 -5.07 20.92
N LEU A 39 -10.31 -5.31 19.60
CA LEU A 39 -11.50 -5.23 18.74
C LEU A 39 -12.57 -6.25 19.17
N ASN A 40 -12.16 -7.48 19.47
CA ASN A 40 -13.05 -8.53 19.95
C ASN A 40 -13.72 -8.17 21.28
N ALA A 41 -13.04 -7.43 22.16
CA ALA A 41 -13.60 -6.98 23.43
C ALA A 41 -14.67 -5.90 23.22
N PHE A 42 -14.45 -4.96 22.31
CA PHE A 42 -15.45 -3.94 21.93
C PHE A 42 -16.68 -4.57 21.25
N ASP A 43 -16.47 -5.54 20.38
CA ASP A 43 -17.55 -6.16 19.59
C ASP A 43 -18.28 -7.31 20.30
N ARG A 44 -17.99 -7.55 21.59
CA ARG A 44 -18.48 -8.75 22.30
C ARG A 44 -20.00 -8.90 22.25
N GLU A 45 -20.74 -7.80 22.39
CA GLU A 45 -22.21 -7.81 22.39
C GLU A 45 -22.79 -8.05 20.99
N GLN A 46 -22.14 -7.56 19.94
CA GLN A 46 -22.58 -7.77 18.55
C GLN A 46 -22.24 -9.18 18.06
N ARG A 47 -21.17 -9.79 18.59
CA ARG A 47 -20.72 -11.13 18.21
C ARG A 47 -21.56 -12.25 18.79
N VAL A 48 -22.12 -12.06 19.99
CA VAL A 48 -22.92 -13.07 20.69
C VAL A 48 -24.40 -12.81 20.46
N VAL A 49 -25.08 -13.74 19.80
CA VAL A 49 -26.49 -13.62 19.43
C VAL A 49 -27.37 -14.51 20.31
N PRO A 50 -28.44 -13.97 20.91
CA PRO A 50 -29.41 -14.77 21.63
C PRO A 50 -30.17 -15.67 20.65
N HIS A 51 -30.36 -16.93 21.04
CA HIS A 51 -31.13 -17.91 20.28
C HIS A 51 -31.83 -18.88 21.23
N THR A 52 -32.93 -19.48 20.78
CA THR A 52 -33.52 -20.65 21.45
C THR A 52 -32.89 -21.92 20.90
N PRO A 53 -32.76 -23.00 21.68
CA PRO A 53 -32.11 -24.24 21.24
C PRO A 53 -32.68 -24.84 19.94
N ASP A 54 -33.98 -24.63 19.69
CA ASP A 54 -34.69 -25.16 18.52
C ASP A 54 -34.79 -24.15 17.36
N ALA A 55 -34.24 -22.94 17.50
CA ALA A 55 -34.27 -21.95 16.43
C ALA A 55 -33.38 -22.39 15.26
N ALA A 56 -33.96 -22.54 14.07
CA ALA A 56 -33.20 -22.73 12.85
C ALA A 56 -32.62 -21.41 12.37
N ARG A 57 -31.37 -21.43 11.91
CA ARG A 57 -30.74 -20.29 11.22
C ARG A 57 -31.44 -20.06 9.90
N ARG A 58 -31.60 -18.79 9.52
CA ARG A 58 -32.07 -18.39 8.19
C ARG A 58 -30.97 -18.69 7.15
N SER A 59 -31.41 -18.91 5.91
CA SER A 59 -30.49 -19.16 4.80
C SER A 59 -29.61 -17.94 4.52
N ILE A 60 -28.40 -18.17 3.99
CA ILE A 60 -27.46 -17.12 3.61
C ILE A 60 -28.11 -16.15 2.62
N ALA A 61 -28.93 -16.64 1.69
CA ALA A 61 -29.65 -15.82 0.72
C ALA A 61 -30.66 -14.86 1.38
N VAL A 62 -31.41 -15.34 2.38
CA VAL A 62 -32.37 -14.51 3.13
C VAL A 62 -31.62 -13.46 3.97
N LEU A 63 -30.55 -13.86 4.65
CA LEU A 63 -29.73 -12.92 5.43
C LEU A 63 -29.09 -11.86 4.55
N ARG A 64 -28.60 -12.22 3.35
CA ARG A 64 -28.08 -11.27 2.37
C ARG A 64 -29.14 -10.25 1.94
N ALA A 65 -30.37 -10.71 1.70
CA ALA A 65 -31.50 -9.84 1.37
C ALA A 65 -31.90 -8.94 2.57
N ASP A 66 -31.87 -9.47 3.79
CA ASP A 66 -32.12 -8.70 5.02
C ASP A 66 -31.08 -7.59 5.22
N VAL A 67 -29.80 -7.88 4.95
CA VAL A 67 -28.70 -6.89 4.98
C VAL A 67 -28.92 -5.82 3.92
N ALA A 68 -29.16 -6.19 2.66
CA ALA A 68 -29.38 -5.24 1.57
C ALA A 68 -30.60 -4.32 1.81
N ARG A 69 -31.63 -4.79 2.52
CA ARG A 69 -32.77 -3.95 2.92
C ARG A 69 -32.46 -2.99 4.07
N GLN A 70 -31.65 -3.41 5.03
CA GLN A 70 -31.30 -2.61 6.21
C GLN A 70 -30.16 -1.61 5.92
N GLN A 71 -29.25 -1.98 5.02
CA GLN A 71 -28.06 -1.23 4.63
C GLN A 71 -27.91 -1.29 3.10
N PRO A 72 -28.67 -0.45 2.34
CA PRO A 72 -28.67 -0.48 0.88
C PRO A 72 -27.30 -0.19 0.26
N ASP A 73 -26.49 0.61 0.94
CA ASP A 73 -25.15 1.00 0.52
C ASP A 73 -24.07 -0.03 0.90
N PHE A 74 -24.44 -1.19 1.46
CA PHE A 74 -23.51 -2.24 1.87
C PHE A 74 -23.53 -3.42 0.88
N ALA A 75 -22.54 -3.47 -0.01
CA ALA A 75 -22.41 -4.51 -1.03
C ALA A 75 -21.69 -5.75 -0.48
N ALA A 76 -22.44 -6.67 0.12
CA ALA A 76 -21.92 -7.89 0.72
C ALA A 76 -21.13 -8.79 -0.27
N SER A 77 -19.81 -8.69 -0.22
CA SER A 77 -18.85 -9.47 -1.03
C SER A 77 -18.51 -10.84 -0.43
N ARG A 78 -18.66 -11.01 0.88
CA ARG A 78 -18.25 -12.23 1.60
C ARG A 78 -19.04 -12.39 2.87
N VAL A 79 -19.28 -13.63 3.28
CA VAL A 79 -19.88 -13.96 4.58
C VAL A 79 -19.03 -14.98 5.32
N VAL A 80 -18.89 -14.79 6.63
CA VAL A 80 -18.32 -15.76 7.56
C VAL A 80 -19.46 -16.40 8.32
N VAL A 81 -19.54 -17.73 8.20
CA VAL A 81 -20.55 -18.60 8.81
C VAL A 81 -19.90 -19.35 9.97
N PRO A 82 -20.07 -18.92 11.23
CA PRO A 82 -19.45 -19.57 12.37
C PRO A 82 -20.10 -20.92 12.70
N ARG A 83 -19.33 -21.84 13.27
CA ARG A 83 -19.85 -23.09 13.84
C ARG A 83 -20.69 -22.87 15.08
N ALA A 84 -20.26 -21.97 15.96
CA ALA A 84 -20.91 -21.71 17.26
C ALA A 84 -22.33 -21.15 17.06
N ALA A 85 -23.34 -21.77 17.69
CA ALA A 85 -24.76 -21.46 17.50
C ALA A 85 -25.11 -20.04 17.95
N ASP A 86 -24.43 -19.54 18.97
CA ASP A 86 -24.54 -18.23 19.59
C ASP A 86 -23.67 -17.16 18.93
N ALA A 87 -23.02 -17.43 17.79
CA ALA A 87 -22.21 -16.44 17.08
C ALA A 87 -22.97 -15.80 15.90
N ALA A 88 -22.82 -14.48 15.77
CA ALA A 88 -23.32 -13.72 14.62
C ALA A 88 -22.60 -14.11 13.33
N PHE A 89 -23.30 -14.07 12.20
CA PHE A 89 -22.66 -14.13 10.89
C PHE A 89 -21.95 -12.80 10.64
N VAL A 90 -20.81 -12.83 9.96
CA VAL A 90 -20.06 -11.60 9.63
C VAL A 90 -20.07 -11.40 8.13
N PHE A 91 -20.75 -10.36 7.67
CA PHE A 91 -20.75 -9.97 6.27
C PHE A 91 -19.67 -8.90 6.05
N PHE A 92 -18.96 -8.98 4.93
CA PHE A 92 -17.92 -8.03 4.53
C PHE A 92 -18.27 -7.41 3.18
N ALA A 93 -18.07 -6.11 3.05
CA ALA A 93 -18.29 -5.37 1.80
C ALA A 93 -17.03 -4.58 1.43
N GLY A 94 -15.96 -5.27 1.01
CA GLY A 94 -14.73 -4.61 0.55
C GLY A 94 -14.23 -3.50 1.50
N ARG A 95 -14.32 -2.24 1.05
CA ARG A 95 -13.93 -1.02 1.80
C ARG A 95 -15.04 -0.43 2.68
N GLU A 96 -16.29 -0.84 2.51
CA GLU A 96 -17.47 -0.40 3.28
C GLU A 96 -17.52 -1.06 4.67
N GLY A 97 -16.57 -1.95 4.98
CA GLY A 97 -16.37 -2.54 6.30
C GLY A 97 -17.08 -3.88 6.47
N MET A 98 -17.50 -4.17 7.70
CA MET A 98 -18.15 -5.42 8.06
C MET A 98 -19.41 -5.18 8.89
N LEU A 99 -20.35 -6.11 8.83
CA LEU A 99 -21.58 -6.12 9.62
C LEU A 99 -21.71 -7.44 10.36
N TYR A 100 -22.12 -7.37 11.62
CA TYR A 100 -22.58 -8.53 12.38
C TYR A 100 -24.07 -8.73 12.10
N VAL A 101 -24.44 -9.94 11.69
CA VAL A 101 -25.83 -10.25 11.32
C VAL A 101 -26.30 -11.40 12.18
N ASN A 102 -27.42 -11.19 12.87
CA ASN A 102 -28.06 -12.23 13.66
C ASN A 102 -28.65 -13.29 12.71
N PRO A 103 -28.17 -14.55 12.74
CA PRO A 103 -28.59 -15.57 11.79
C PRO A 103 -30.03 -16.06 12.02
N TYR A 104 -30.67 -15.72 13.14
CA TYR A 104 -32.04 -16.13 13.46
C TYR A 104 -33.06 -15.02 13.16
N THR A 105 -32.69 -13.75 13.38
CA THR A 105 -33.60 -12.61 13.21
C THR A 105 -33.36 -11.81 11.93
N GLY A 106 -32.17 -11.90 11.34
CA GLY A 106 -31.75 -11.08 10.19
C GLY A 106 -31.31 -9.67 10.56
N SER A 107 -31.33 -9.29 11.85
CA SER A 107 -30.91 -7.96 12.30
C SER A 107 -29.41 -7.74 12.05
N ALA A 108 -29.06 -6.67 11.34
CA ALA A 108 -27.68 -6.29 11.03
C ALA A 108 -27.22 -5.14 11.94
N THR A 109 -26.04 -5.29 12.53
CA THR A 109 -25.42 -4.28 13.39
C THR A 109 -23.99 -3.97 12.94
N VAL A 110 -23.62 -2.70 13.05
CA VAL A 110 -22.24 -2.26 12.82
C VAL A 110 -21.36 -2.66 14.02
N PRO A 111 -20.05 -2.91 13.83
CA PRO A 111 -19.11 -3.14 14.90
C PRO A 111 -19.05 -1.95 15.87
N ALA A 112 -19.13 -2.20 17.18
CA ALA A 112 -18.87 -1.18 18.19
C ALA A 112 -17.40 -0.72 18.16
N SER A 113 -16.52 -1.57 17.64
CA SER A 113 -15.09 -1.32 17.50
C SER A 113 -14.72 -0.32 16.40
N THR A 114 -15.68 0.23 15.62
CA THR A 114 -15.39 1.13 14.49
C THR A 114 -14.43 2.27 14.86
N GLY A 115 -14.64 2.95 16.00
CA GLY A 115 -13.73 4.00 16.47
C GLY A 115 -12.37 3.48 16.95
N ALA A 116 -12.35 2.32 17.63
CA ALA A 116 -11.11 1.68 18.05
C ALA A 116 -10.26 1.22 16.85
N HIS A 117 -10.91 0.76 15.78
CA HIS A 117 -10.27 0.38 14.53
C HIS A 117 -9.58 1.56 13.85
N ALA A 118 -10.24 2.73 13.81
CA ALA A 118 -9.62 3.96 13.29
C ALA A 118 -8.37 4.35 14.08
N VAL A 119 -8.41 4.31 15.41
CA VAL A 119 -7.23 4.60 16.26
C VAL A 119 -6.11 3.58 16.02
N LEU A 120 -6.42 2.30 15.94
CA LEU A 120 -5.41 1.25 15.70
C LEU A 120 -4.79 1.38 14.31
N HIS A 121 -5.55 1.80 13.30
CA HIS A 121 -5.04 2.12 11.97
C HIS A 121 -4.03 3.28 12.01
N GLU A 122 -4.31 4.34 12.77
CA GLU A 122 -3.35 5.44 12.99
C GLU A 122 -2.08 4.94 13.69
N VAL A 123 -2.22 4.13 14.75
CA VAL A 123 -1.07 3.54 15.44
C VAL A 123 -0.26 2.65 14.50
N GLU A 124 -0.91 1.89 13.61
CA GLU A 124 -0.24 1.10 12.57
C GLU A 124 0.50 2.00 11.57
N ALA A 125 -0.09 3.13 11.16
CA ALA A 125 0.57 4.11 10.30
C ALA A 125 1.83 4.70 10.96
N TRP A 126 1.79 4.99 12.26
CA TRP A 126 2.98 5.35 13.03
C TRP A 126 4.00 4.22 13.12
N HIS A 127 3.55 2.99 13.33
CA HIS A 127 4.42 1.82 13.43
C HIS A 127 5.16 1.52 12.12
N ARG A 128 4.46 1.60 10.99
CA ARG A 128 4.99 1.22 9.67
C ARG A 128 5.67 2.38 8.95
N PHE A 129 5.18 3.59 9.16
CA PHE A 129 5.53 4.76 8.34
C PHE A 129 5.84 6.03 9.15
N LEU A 130 5.92 5.98 10.48
CA LEU A 130 6.20 7.14 11.34
C LEU A 130 5.18 8.28 11.17
N GLY A 131 3.90 7.93 10.98
CA GLY A 131 2.80 8.90 10.86
C GLY A 131 2.90 9.73 9.59
N ARG A 132 3.62 9.21 8.58
CA ARG A 132 3.81 9.85 7.29
C ARG A 132 2.78 9.35 6.30
N GLU A 133 2.16 10.29 5.63
CA GLU A 133 1.15 10.06 4.61
C GLU A 133 1.66 10.51 3.23
N GLY A 134 0.92 10.13 2.19
CA GLY A 134 1.25 10.46 0.79
C GLY A 134 2.68 10.07 0.41
N ASP A 135 3.37 10.96 -0.29
CA ASP A 135 4.72 10.72 -0.82
C ASP A 135 5.79 10.51 0.26
N THR A 136 5.57 11.04 1.47
CA THR A 136 6.52 10.90 2.58
C THR A 136 6.47 9.54 3.26
N LEU A 137 5.48 8.72 2.93
CA LEU A 137 5.31 7.37 3.46
C LEU A 137 6.52 6.49 3.16
N ILE A 138 7.09 6.58 1.95
CA ILE A 138 8.30 5.82 1.57
C ILE A 138 9.45 6.18 2.48
N VAL A 139 9.60 7.46 2.82
CA VAL A 139 10.67 7.94 3.70
C VAL A 139 10.50 7.31 5.08
N GLY A 140 9.29 7.35 5.65
CA GLY A 140 8.98 6.68 6.91
C GLY A 140 9.25 5.17 6.87
N LYS A 141 8.83 4.50 5.80
CA LYS A 141 9.07 3.06 5.57
C LYS A 141 10.56 2.73 5.50
N VAL A 142 11.35 3.54 4.80
CA VAL A 142 12.81 3.37 4.67
C VAL A 142 13.50 3.63 5.99
N ILE A 143 13.12 4.69 6.71
CA ILE A 143 13.65 4.99 8.05
C ILE A 143 13.39 3.81 9.00
N ASN A 144 12.15 3.32 9.07
CA ASN A 144 11.82 2.16 9.93
C ASN A 144 12.54 0.90 9.47
N GLY A 145 12.64 0.65 8.16
CA GLY A 145 13.41 -0.47 7.62
C GLY A 145 14.88 -0.42 8.02
N VAL A 146 15.54 0.73 7.84
CA VAL A 146 16.95 0.95 8.23
C VAL A 146 17.11 0.86 9.74
N ALA A 147 16.21 1.45 10.52
CA ALA A 147 16.21 1.36 11.98
C ALA A 147 16.12 -0.10 12.45
N ASN A 148 15.28 -0.93 11.82
CA ASN A 148 15.21 -2.36 12.09
C ASN A 148 16.52 -3.08 11.71
N ALA A 149 17.12 -2.80 10.55
CA ALA A 149 18.40 -3.39 10.18
C ALA A 149 19.52 -3.03 11.18
N VAL A 150 19.55 -1.77 11.64
CA VAL A 150 20.49 -1.30 12.66
C VAL A 150 20.17 -1.93 14.03
N LEU A 151 18.90 -2.08 14.40
CA LEU A 151 18.53 -2.75 15.65
C LEU A 151 18.91 -4.24 15.63
N LEU A 152 18.87 -4.90 14.47
CA LEU A 152 19.41 -6.26 14.30
C LEU A 152 20.93 -6.29 14.49
N LEU A 153 21.64 -5.31 13.94
CA LEU A 153 23.08 -5.11 14.19
C LEU A 153 23.35 -4.87 15.70
N LEU A 154 22.51 -4.11 16.39
CA LEU A 154 22.60 -3.89 17.83
C LEU A 154 22.39 -5.18 18.63
N CYS A 155 21.51 -6.08 18.19
CA CYS A 155 21.35 -7.40 18.80
C CYS A 155 22.65 -8.23 18.68
N VAL A 156 23.25 -8.29 17.49
CA VAL A 156 24.50 -9.05 17.24
C VAL A 156 25.67 -8.45 18.01
N THR A 157 25.87 -7.14 17.92
CA THR A 157 26.96 -6.45 18.62
C THR A 157 26.75 -6.45 20.14
N GLY A 158 25.50 -6.34 20.60
CA GLY A 158 25.10 -6.43 21.99
C GLY A 158 25.41 -7.79 22.59
N LEU A 159 25.13 -8.89 21.89
CA LEU A 159 25.50 -10.24 22.29
C LEU A 159 27.03 -10.35 22.47
N TYR A 160 27.81 -9.88 21.49
CA TYR A 160 29.27 -9.89 21.58
C TYR A 160 29.80 -9.07 22.76
N LEU A 161 29.22 -7.89 23.02
CA LEU A 161 29.59 -7.03 24.14
C LEU A 161 29.11 -7.57 25.49
N TRP A 162 28.03 -8.34 25.50
CA TRP A 162 27.52 -8.97 26.71
C TRP A 162 28.48 -10.05 27.24
N VAL A 163 29.17 -10.79 26.36
CA VAL A 163 30.11 -11.84 26.75
C VAL A 163 31.15 -11.30 27.75
N PRO A 164 31.23 -11.85 28.98
CA PRO A 164 32.11 -11.34 30.01
C PRO A 164 33.57 -11.70 29.72
N ARG A 165 34.50 -10.78 30.01
CA ARG A 165 35.94 -11.04 29.91
C ARG A 165 36.46 -12.06 30.94
N ARG A 166 35.75 -12.22 32.06
CA ARG A 166 36.06 -13.17 33.12
C ARG A 166 34.79 -13.95 33.47
N TRP A 167 34.83 -15.26 33.29
CA TRP A 167 33.72 -16.16 33.59
C TRP A 167 33.75 -16.54 35.07
N ASN A 168 33.17 -15.68 35.92
CA ASN A 168 32.99 -15.97 37.34
C ASN A 168 31.56 -15.69 37.81
N ARG A 169 31.16 -16.34 38.92
CA ARG A 169 29.79 -16.26 39.46
C ARG A 169 29.32 -14.83 39.70
N ALA A 170 30.19 -13.95 40.20
CA ALA A 170 29.85 -12.56 40.48
C ALA A 170 29.66 -11.69 39.20
N ALA A 171 30.43 -11.96 38.14
CA ALA A 171 30.29 -11.28 36.85
C ALA A 171 29.02 -11.75 36.12
N LEU A 172 28.74 -13.06 36.13
CA LEU A 172 27.53 -13.64 35.55
C LEU A 172 26.28 -13.15 36.31
N ARG A 173 26.28 -13.17 37.65
CA ARG A 173 25.16 -12.67 38.45
C ARG A 173 24.80 -11.22 38.12
N ARG A 174 25.79 -10.34 37.92
CA ARG A 174 25.56 -8.94 37.55
C ARG A 174 25.13 -8.72 36.09
N SER A 175 25.32 -9.72 35.22
CA SER A 175 24.98 -9.64 33.80
C SER A 175 23.65 -10.33 33.47
N LEU A 176 23.19 -11.22 34.35
CA LEU A 176 21.98 -12.03 34.19
C LEU A 176 20.83 -11.62 35.12
N LEU A 177 21.14 -11.04 36.28
CA LEU A 177 20.12 -10.69 37.28
C LEU A 177 20.15 -9.21 37.63
N PHE A 178 18.98 -8.66 37.94
CA PHE A 178 18.86 -7.35 38.55
C PHE A 178 19.51 -7.38 39.94
N VAL A 179 20.54 -6.57 40.13
CA VAL A 179 21.25 -6.47 41.42
C VAL A 179 21.14 -5.07 42.00
N ARG A 180 21.19 -4.97 43.33
CA ARG A 180 21.29 -3.68 44.00
C ARG A 180 22.64 -3.04 43.67
N THR A 181 22.62 -1.82 43.14
CA THR A 181 23.82 -1.08 42.73
C THR A 181 23.94 0.23 43.50
N ARG A 182 25.17 0.71 43.66
CA ARG A 182 25.43 2.04 44.24
C ARG A 182 25.57 3.05 43.11
N GLY A 183 24.52 3.83 42.87
CA GLY A 183 24.47 4.92 41.90
C GLY A 183 23.80 4.56 40.57
N SER A 184 23.23 5.58 39.93
CA SER A 184 22.41 5.45 38.72
C SER A 184 23.18 4.89 37.52
N LYS A 185 24.48 5.20 37.37
CA LYS A 185 25.32 4.66 36.29
C LYS A 185 25.48 3.14 36.37
N ALA A 186 25.72 2.61 37.56
CA ALA A 186 25.86 1.17 37.75
C ALA A 186 24.51 0.45 37.58
N ARG A 187 23.42 1.09 38.02
CA ARG A 187 22.05 0.60 37.83
C ARG A 187 21.69 0.48 36.35
N ASP A 188 21.79 1.59 35.61
CA ASP A 188 21.38 1.63 34.20
C ASP A 188 22.24 0.68 33.35
N PHE A 189 23.52 0.51 33.70
CA PHE A 189 24.40 -0.51 33.09
C PHE A 189 23.96 -1.95 33.39
N ASN A 190 23.59 -2.26 34.64
CA ASN A 190 23.06 -3.57 35.00
C ASN A 190 21.73 -3.83 34.27
N TRP A 191 20.82 -2.86 34.23
CA TRP A 191 19.55 -2.96 33.53
C TRP A 191 19.75 -3.21 32.04
N HIS A 192 20.64 -2.46 31.39
CA HIS A 192 20.95 -2.62 29.96
C HIS A 192 21.47 -4.04 29.66
N HIS A 193 22.34 -4.59 30.51
CA HIS A 193 22.85 -5.96 30.36
C HIS A 193 21.77 -7.02 30.57
N VAL A 194 20.99 -6.91 31.65
CA VAL A 194 20.00 -7.93 32.04
C VAL A 194 18.87 -7.95 31.02
N VAL A 195 18.28 -6.80 30.70
CA VAL A 195 17.18 -6.67 29.74
C VAL A 195 17.67 -7.03 28.34
N GLY A 196 18.89 -6.60 27.98
CA GLY A 196 19.50 -6.91 26.69
C GLY A 196 19.67 -8.40 26.50
N PHE A 197 20.16 -9.12 27.51
CA PHE A 197 20.35 -10.56 27.45
C PHE A 197 19.04 -11.34 27.36
N TRP A 198 18.09 -11.09 28.28
CA TRP A 198 16.83 -11.83 28.31
C TRP A 198 15.90 -11.48 27.15
N GLY A 199 15.96 -10.24 26.66
CA GLY A 199 15.21 -9.79 25.50
C GLY A 199 15.82 -10.24 24.17
N LEU A 200 17.12 -10.56 24.12
CA LEU A 200 17.85 -10.84 22.88
C LEU A 200 17.19 -11.92 21.99
N PRO A 201 16.78 -13.11 22.50
CA PRO A 201 16.24 -14.15 21.62
C PRO A 201 14.95 -13.70 20.92
N VAL A 202 14.05 -13.06 21.67
CA VAL A 202 12.77 -12.58 21.15
C VAL A 202 12.99 -11.37 20.23
N LEU A 203 13.75 -10.35 20.67
CA LEU A 203 14.05 -9.17 19.87
C LEU A 203 14.75 -9.51 18.55
N SER A 204 15.66 -10.50 18.56
CA SER A 204 16.33 -10.92 17.33
C SER A 204 15.33 -11.48 16.32
N VAL A 205 14.34 -12.27 16.76
CA VAL A 205 13.28 -12.80 15.89
C VAL A 205 12.37 -11.68 15.39
N LEU A 206 11.92 -10.79 16.27
CA LEU A 206 11.05 -9.66 15.92
C LEU A 206 11.71 -8.75 14.87
N VAL A 207 12.99 -8.42 15.04
CA VAL A 207 13.68 -7.49 14.16
C VAL A 207 14.18 -8.17 12.89
N ALA A 208 14.63 -9.43 12.94
CA ALA A 208 14.97 -10.18 11.73
C ALA A 208 13.75 -10.38 10.81
N SER A 209 12.59 -10.70 11.38
CA SER A 209 11.34 -10.77 10.62
C SER A 209 10.91 -9.40 10.08
N ALA A 210 11.08 -8.32 10.84
CA ALA A 210 10.85 -6.96 10.37
C ALA A 210 11.70 -6.63 9.13
N VAL A 211 13.00 -6.97 9.14
CA VAL A 211 13.89 -6.78 7.98
C VAL A 211 13.38 -7.52 6.74
N VAL A 212 12.90 -8.77 6.88
CA VAL A 212 12.31 -9.54 5.78
C VAL A 212 11.03 -8.88 5.24
N ILE A 213 10.21 -8.28 6.12
CA ILE A 213 8.99 -7.57 5.73
C ILE A 213 9.33 -6.24 5.03
N SER A 214 10.33 -5.52 5.51
CA SER A 214 10.71 -4.19 5.02
C SER A 214 11.42 -4.23 3.66
N PHE A 215 12.25 -5.24 3.41
CA PHE A 215 13.17 -5.22 2.26
C PHE A 215 12.92 -6.33 1.21
N PRO A 216 12.83 -5.97 -0.08
CA PRO A 216 12.75 -6.92 -1.20
C PRO A 216 13.84 -7.98 -1.22
N PHE A 217 15.09 -7.61 -0.95
CA PHE A 217 16.22 -8.56 -1.00
C PHE A 217 16.12 -9.59 0.13
N ALA A 218 15.70 -9.15 1.33
CA ALA A 218 15.54 -10.03 2.49
C ALA A 218 14.34 -10.98 2.30
N HIS A 219 13.27 -10.50 1.66
CA HIS A 219 12.19 -11.34 1.18
C HIS A 219 12.67 -12.43 0.21
N ALA A 220 13.42 -12.04 -0.83
CA ALA A 220 13.97 -12.98 -1.80
C ALA A 220 14.90 -14.01 -1.14
N LEU A 221 15.70 -13.57 -0.17
CA LEU A 221 16.62 -14.44 0.56
C LEU A 221 15.91 -15.65 1.19
N VAL A 222 14.70 -15.48 1.74
CA VAL A 222 13.91 -16.58 2.33
C VAL A 222 13.65 -17.69 1.32
N PHE A 223 13.28 -17.35 0.08
CA PHE A 223 13.01 -18.33 -0.97
C PHE A 223 14.30 -18.95 -1.50
N THR A 224 15.34 -18.14 -1.70
CA THR A 224 16.65 -18.67 -2.13
C THR A 224 17.25 -19.66 -1.13
N LEU A 225 17.07 -19.42 0.18
CA LEU A 225 17.51 -20.35 1.23
C LEU A 225 16.65 -21.63 1.28
N ALA A 226 15.41 -21.57 0.79
CA ALA A 226 14.55 -22.73 0.61
C ALA A 226 14.82 -23.48 -0.71
N GLY A 227 15.71 -22.95 -1.57
CA GLY A 227 15.98 -23.52 -2.90
C GLY A 227 14.87 -23.26 -3.90
N GLU A 228 14.08 -22.21 -3.70
CA GLU A 228 12.90 -21.87 -4.51
C GLU A 228 13.09 -20.54 -5.25
N ASP A 229 12.45 -20.42 -6.41
CA ASP A 229 12.31 -19.14 -7.10
C ASP A 229 11.40 -18.19 -6.31
N VAL A 230 11.67 -16.89 -6.39
CA VAL A 230 10.85 -15.89 -5.72
C VAL A 230 9.48 -15.83 -6.41
N PRO A 231 8.37 -16.03 -5.68
CA PRO A 231 7.04 -15.96 -6.27
C PRO A 231 6.79 -14.60 -6.93
N PRO A 232 6.07 -14.56 -8.07
CA PRO A 232 5.76 -13.31 -8.77
C PRO A 232 4.87 -12.37 -7.93
N GLY A 233 4.14 -12.91 -6.95
CA GLY A 233 3.31 -12.16 -5.99
C GLY A 233 4.02 -11.82 -4.66
N ARG A 234 3.53 -10.79 -3.97
CA ARG A 234 3.86 -10.48 -2.56
C ARG A 234 2.60 -10.40 -1.72
N GLY A 235 2.75 -10.53 -0.40
CA GLY A 235 1.62 -10.43 0.52
C GLY A 235 0.66 -11.61 0.34
N PRO A 236 -0.67 -11.42 0.39
CA PRO A 236 -1.65 -12.52 0.31
C PRO A 236 -1.56 -13.36 -0.96
N ALA A 237 -1.08 -12.79 -2.07
CA ALA A 237 -0.98 -13.49 -3.36
C ALA A 237 -0.02 -14.69 -3.35
N ILE A 238 0.89 -14.79 -2.38
CA ILE A 238 1.78 -15.96 -2.24
C ILE A 238 1.03 -17.23 -1.79
N LEU A 239 -0.22 -17.07 -1.34
CA LEU A 239 -1.11 -18.15 -0.89
C LEU A 239 -2.20 -18.45 -1.94
N ALA A 240 -2.08 -17.91 -3.16
CA ALA A 240 -2.99 -18.24 -4.24
C ALA A 240 -2.88 -19.74 -4.57
N VAL A 241 -4.02 -20.40 -4.69
CA VAL A 241 -4.12 -21.82 -5.03
C VAL A 241 -4.48 -21.92 -6.52
N PRO A 242 -3.89 -22.87 -7.28
CA PRO A 242 -4.29 -23.13 -8.65
C PRO A 242 -5.79 -23.42 -8.78
N GLU A 243 -6.38 -23.02 -9.90
CA GLU A 243 -7.79 -23.25 -10.17
C GLU A 243 -8.06 -24.71 -10.54
N ALA A 244 -9.03 -25.32 -9.87
CA ALA A 244 -9.51 -26.66 -10.17
C ALA A 244 -10.54 -26.61 -11.30
N ARG A 245 -10.47 -27.60 -12.20
CA ARG A 245 -11.45 -27.74 -13.29
C ARG A 245 -12.76 -28.32 -12.76
N VAL A 246 -13.86 -27.69 -13.13
CA VAL A 246 -15.21 -28.19 -12.86
C VAL A 246 -15.65 -29.14 -13.99
N PRO A 247 -16.10 -30.38 -13.70
CA PRO A 247 -16.62 -31.31 -14.71
C PRO A 247 -17.86 -30.77 -15.45
N THR A 248 -18.08 -31.16 -16.71
CA THR A 248 -19.29 -30.78 -17.47
C THR A 248 -20.57 -31.30 -16.80
N PRO A 249 -21.54 -30.43 -16.46
CA PRO A 249 -22.74 -30.82 -15.74
C PRO A 249 -23.68 -31.54 -16.70
N ALA A 250 -24.56 -32.38 -16.15
CA ALA A 250 -25.62 -32.98 -16.92
C ALA A 250 -26.57 -31.89 -17.45
N ALA A 251 -27.13 -32.11 -18.65
CA ALA A 251 -28.06 -31.16 -19.26
C ALA A 251 -29.28 -30.91 -18.35
N GLY A 252 -29.48 -29.66 -17.94
CA GLY A 252 -30.58 -29.25 -17.05
C GLY A 252 -30.26 -29.23 -15.55
N SER A 253 -29.02 -29.52 -15.13
CA SER A 253 -28.59 -29.38 -13.74
C SER A 253 -28.56 -27.91 -13.30
N ALA A 254 -29.23 -27.59 -12.19
CA ALA A 254 -29.15 -26.28 -11.55
C ALA A 254 -28.05 -26.28 -10.46
N PRO A 255 -27.37 -25.14 -10.23
CA PRO A 255 -26.45 -24.99 -9.10
C PRO A 255 -27.15 -25.23 -7.76
N LEU A 256 -26.44 -25.85 -6.82
CA LEU A 256 -26.88 -25.99 -5.44
C LEU A 256 -26.89 -24.63 -4.74
N ASP A 257 -27.78 -24.47 -3.76
CA ASP A 257 -27.79 -23.29 -2.91
C ASP A 257 -26.55 -23.24 -1.98
N LEU A 258 -26.16 -22.02 -1.59
CA LEU A 258 -24.98 -21.81 -0.76
C LEU A 258 -25.08 -22.52 0.60
N ASP A 259 -26.27 -22.64 1.19
CA ASP A 259 -26.45 -23.32 2.47
C ASP A 259 -26.18 -24.82 2.34
N THR A 260 -26.62 -25.45 1.25
CA THR A 260 -26.29 -26.84 0.91
C THR A 260 -24.79 -27.05 0.74
N LEU A 261 -24.10 -26.15 0.01
CA LEU A 261 -22.65 -26.22 -0.17
C LEU A 261 -21.90 -26.05 1.15
N VAL A 262 -22.28 -25.06 1.95
CA VAL A 262 -21.74 -24.81 3.29
C VAL A 262 -21.98 -26.01 4.22
N ALA A 263 -23.15 -26.65 4.15
CA ALA A 263 -23.47 -27.84 4.94
C ALA A 263 -22.58 -29.03 4.56
N ARG A 264 -22.29 -29.23 3.27
CA ARG A 264 -21.37 -30.28 2.80
C ARG A 264 -19.94 -30.05 3.29
N VAL A 265 -19.43 -28.82 3.16
CA VAL A 265 -18.11 -28.45 3.72
C VAL A 265 -18.10 -28.61 5.24
N ALA A 266 -19.17 -28.20 5.92
CA ALA A 266 -19.32 -28.37 7.36
C ALA A 266 -19.27 -29.83 7.81
N ALA A 267 -19.85 -30.74 7.03
CA ALA A 267 -19.82 -32.17 7.27
C ALA A 267 -18.42 -32.77 7.03
N ARG A 268 -17.69 -32.28 6.02
CA ARG A 268 -16.30 -32.67 5.74
C ARG A 268 -15.32 -32.21 6.82
N PHE A 269 -15.56 -31.01 7.38
CA PHE A 269 -14.72 -30.37 8.40
C PHE A 269 -15.51 -30.14 9.70
N PRO A 270 -15.83 -31.21 10.46
CA PRO A 270 -16.58 -31.08 11.70
C PRO A 270 -15.86 -30.20 12.73
N GLU A 271 -14.54 -30.18 12.76
CA GLU A 271 -13.70 -29.47 13.72
C GLU A 271 -13.57 -27.96 13.48
N ARG A 272 -14.07 -27.42 12.36
CA ARG A 272 -13.91 -26.01 11.96
C ARG A 272 -14.50 -25.01 12.97
N ASP A 273 -13.91 -23.83 13.04
CA ASP A 273 -14.46 -22.67 13.75
C ASP A 273 -15.47 -21.91 12.89
N ALA A 274 -15.19 -21.75 11.59
CA ALA A 274 -16.06 -21.03 10.65
C ALA A 274 -15.83 -21.46 9.20
N ILE A 275 -16.78 -21.12 8.32
CA ILE A 275 -16.65 -21.21 6.87
C ILE A 275 -16.80 -19.81 6.31
N VAL A 276 -15.85 -19.41 5.48
CA VAL A 276 -15.89 -18.14 4.74
C VAL A 276 -16.36 -18.44 3.33
N VAL A 277 -17.43 -17.78 2.91
CA VAL A 277 -18.03 -17.93 1.59
C VAL A 277 -17.81 -16.63 0.82
N ASP A 278 -17.22 -16.73 -0.36
CA ASP A 278 -17.18 -15.60 -1.28
C ASP A 278 -18.55 -15.45 -1.96
N LEU A 279 -19.18 -14.30 -1.77
CA LEU A 279 -20.51 -14.01 -2.33
C LEU A 279 -20.41 -13.35 -3.71
N SER A 280 -19.24 -12.85 -4.10
CA SER A 280 -19.01 -12.25 -5.41
C SER A 280 -19.03 -13.27 -6.55
N ALA A 281 -18.74 -14.54 -6.25
CA ALA A 281 -18.82 -15.65 -7.21
C ALA A 281 -20.25 -16.22 -7.38
N ALA A 282 -21.23 -15.77 -6.59
CA ALA A 282 -22.59 -16.34 -6.54
C ALA A 282 -23.61 -15.55 -7.38
N GLU A 283 -23.20 -14.50 -8.09
CA GLU A 283 -23.98 -13.94 -9.20
C GLU A 283 -23.54 -14.65 -10.48
N PRO A 284 -24.46 -15.17 -11.31
CA PRO A 284 -24.09 -15.63 -12.63
C PRO A 284 -23.50 -14.43 -13.36
N GLU A 285 -22.20 -14.48 -13.63
CA GLU A 285 -21.55 -13.58 -14.55
C GLU A 285 -22.40 -13.51 -15.83
N SER A 286 -22.72 -12.29 -16.26
CA SER A 286 -23.13 -12.11 -17.66
C SER A 286 -22.05 -12.76 -18.53
N PRO A 287 -22.41 -13.52 -19.58
CA PRO A 287 -21.46 -14.32 -20.32
C PRO A 287 -20.43 -13.41 -21.01
N GLY A 288 -19.26 -13.30 -20.40
CA GLY A 288 -18.08 -12.59 -20.88
C GLY A 288 -16.90 -12.97 -19.99
N GLU A 289 -15.71 -13.08 -20.57
CA GLU A 289 -14.41 -13.25 -19.88
C GLU A 289 -13.93 -14.66 -19.54
N HIS A 290 -13.98 -15.52 -20.55
CA HIS A 290 -12.77 -16.27 -20.88
C HIS A 290 -12.42 -15.98 -22.33
N ALA A 291 -11.14 -15.79 -22.65
CA ALA A 291 -10.68 -15.71 -24.05
C ALA A 291 -11.35 -16.85 -24.85
N PRO A 292 -11.93 -16.57 -26.04
CA PRO A 292 -12.70 -17.56 -26.77
C PRO A 292 -11.79 -18.77 -26.98
N PRO A 293 -12.20 -19.94 -26.48
CA PRO A 293 -11.33 -21.08 -26.58
C PRO A 293 -11.15 -21.46 -28.03
N THR A 294 -9.90 -21.70 -28.40
CA THR A 294 -9.45 -21.82 -29.80
C THR A 294 -9.91 -23.12 -30.45
N SER A 295 -10.53 -24.01 -29.67
CA SER A 295 -11.17 -25.23 -30.12
C SER A 295 -12.54 -25.43 -29.47
N VAL A 296 -13.42 -26.18 -30.16
CA VAL A 296 -14.78 -26.53 -29.71
C VAL A 296 -14.74 -27.32 -28.39
N ASP A 297 -13.62 -27.97 -28.06
CA ASP A 297 -13.42 -28.72 -26.81
C ASP A 297 -13.08 -27.83 -25.60
N GLU A 298 -12.42 -26.68 -25.80
CA GLU A 298 -12.08 -25.77 -24.69
C GLU A 298 -13.25 -24.84 -24.31
N ARG A 299 -14.25 -24.64 -25.19
CA ARG A 299 -15.52 -23.93 -24.89
C ARG A 299 -16.38 -24.61 -23.84
N ALA A 300 -16.09 -25.88 -23.54
CA ALA A 300 -16.75 -26.62 -22.48
C ALA A 300 -16.12 -26.42 -21.07
N ALA A 301 -15.04 -25.63 -20.91
CA ALA A 301 -14.03 -25.94 -19.89
C ALA A 301 -13.70 -24.89 -18.79
N ILE A 302 -14.43 -23.80 -18.60
CA ILE A 302 -14.36 -23.05 -17.32
C ILE A 302 -15.78 -22.72 -16.86
N GLN A 303 -16.33 -23.61 -16.06
CA GLN A 303 -17.59 -23.36 -15.39
C GLN A 303 -17.33 -22.62 -14.08
N PRO A 304 -18.31 -21.82 -13.61
CA PRO A 304 -18.20 -21.16 -12.31
C PRO A 304 -17.95 -22.22 -11.23
N ARG A 305 -16.98 -21.98 -10.37
CA ARG A 305 -16.69 -22.80 -9.18
C ARG A 305 -17.04 -21.99 -7.95
N VAL A 306 -17.39 -22.67 -6.86
CA VAL A 306 -17.61 -21.97 -5.58
C VAL A 306 -16.33 -22.06 -4.76
N GLU A 307 -15.77 -20.89 -4.43
CA GLU A 307 -14.60 -20.78 -3.56
C GLU A 307 -15.05 -20.50 -2.12
N LEU A 308 -14.67 -21.41 -1.22
CA LEU A 308 -14.85 -21.26 0.21
C LEU A 308 -13.48 -21.30 0.91
N ALA A 309 -13.42 -20.78 2.13
CA ALA A 309 -12.28 -21.01 3.01
C ALA A 309 -12.76 -21.53 4.36
N VAL A 310 -12.32 -22.72 4.74
CA VAL A 310 -12.58 -23.30 6.05
C VAL A 310 -11.56 -22.73 7.04
N MET A 311 -12.03 -22.25 8.19
CA MET A 311 -11.19 -21.80 9.30
C MET A 311 -11.17 -22.89 10.37
N LEU A 312 -10.02 -23.52 10.57
CA LEU A 312 -9.79 -24.54 11.57
C LEU A 312 -9.18 -23.96 12.86
N PRO A 313 -9.37 -24.63 14.01
CA PRO A 313 -8.71 -24.26 15.27
C PRO A 313 -7.19 -24.38 15.12
N ALA A 314 -6.50 -23.26 15.02
CA ALA A 314 -5.05 -23.19 14.86
C ALA A 314 -4.46 -22.02 15.63
N LEU A 315 -3.16 -22.11 15.98
CA LEU A 315 -2.45 -21.07 16.74
C LEU A 315 -2.47 -19.70 16.06
N PHE A 316 -2.64 -19.66 14.73
CA PHE A 316 -2.83 -18.43 13.97
C PHE A 316 -3.54 -18.67 12.64
N SER A 317 -4.18 -17.61 12.14
CA SER A 317 -5.21 -17.66 11.10
C SER A 317 -4.80 -18.35 9.79
N THR A 318 -3.54 -18.20 9.35
CA THR A 318 -3.10 -18.83 8.10
C THR A 318 -2.87 -20.35 8.21
N HIS A 319 -2.56 -20.89 9.40
CA HIS A 319 -2.45 -22.35 9.56
C HIS A 319 -3.82 -23.03 9.55
N GLY A 320 -4.82 -22.36 10.10
CA GLY A 320 -6.19 -22.86 10.16
C GLY A 320 -6.98 -22.64 8.88
N ARG A 321 -6.57 -21.71 8.01
CA ARG A 321 -7.26 -21.42 6.75
C ARG A 321 -6.97 -22.49 5.70
N VAL A 322 -8.01 -23.18 5.25
CA VAL A 322 -8.00 -24.16 4.16
C VAL A 322 -8.89 -23.64 3.03
N PRO A 323 -8.32 -23.11 1.93
CA PRO A 323 -9.09 -22.84 0.73
C PRO A 323 -9.67 -24.13 0.18
N VAL A 324 -10.95 -24.09 -0.16
CA VAL A 324 -11.73 -25.20 -0.71
C VAL A 324 -12.41 -24.71 -1.97
N GLN A 325 -12.19 -25.42 -3.08
CA GLN A 325 -12.90 -25.18 -4.33
C GLN A 325 -13.90 -26.32 -4.54
N MET A 326 -15.13 -25.98 -4.90
CA MET A 326 -16.22 -26.94 -5.05
C MET A 326 -16.89 -26.85 -6.42
N ASP A 327 -17.39 -28.00 -6.85
CA ASP A 327 -18.35 -28.09 -7.95
C ASP A 327 -19.71 -27.55 -7.48
N PRO A 328 -20.24 -26.48 -8.12
CA PRO A 328 -21.51 -25.88 -7.72
C PRO A 328 -22.72 -26.78 -7.97
N TYR A 329 -22.64 -27.77 -8.86
CA TYR A 329 -23.77 -28.61 -9.26
C TYR A 329 -23.87 -29.89 -8.43
N THR A 330 -22.74 -30.52 -8.13
CA THR A 330 -22.69 -31.77 -7.35
C THR A 330 -22.45 -31.50 -5.86
N GLY A 331 -21.78 -30.39 -5.54
CA GLY A 331 -21.27 -30.10 -4.21
C GLY A 331 -20.03 -30.93 -3.84
N ASP A 332 -19.36 -31.52 -4.83
CA ASP A 332 -18.12 -32.26 -4.63
C ASP A 332 -16.94 -31.28 -4.43
N ILE A 333 -16.01 -31.66 -3.55
CA ILE A 333 -14.80 -30.88 -3.30
C ILE A 333 -13.78 -31.19 -4.40
N LEU A 334 -13.43 -30.19 -5.19
CA LEU A 334 -12.50 -30.30 -6.30
C LEU A 334 -11.04 -30.10 -5.85
N SER A 335 -10.82 -29.23 -4.88
CA SER A 335 -9.50 -28.96 -4.30
C SER A 335 -9.62 -28.51 -2.85
N GLU A 336 -8.73 -29.01 -2.00
CA GLU A 336 -8.50 -28.53 -0.64
C GLU A 336 -6.98 -28.33 -0.46
N THR A 337 -6.55 -27.16 0.02
CA THR A 337 -5.12 -26.85 0.19
C THR A 337 -4.83 -26.49 1.64
N HIS A 338 -4.09 -27.35 2.34
CA HIS A 338 -3.67 -27.09 3.72
C HIS A 338 -2.39 -26.26 3.76
N PHE A 339 -2.13 -25.62 4.91
CA PHE A 339 -0.91 -24.84 5.08
C PHE A 339 0.39 -25.65 4.88
N ARG A 340 0.36 -26.95 5.15
CA ARG A 340 1.50 -27.87 4.94
C ARG A 340 1.80 -28.14 3.47
N ASP A 341 0.85 -27.91 2.57
CA ASP A 341 0.96 -28.20 1.14
C ASP A 341 1.68 -27.07 0.38
N TYR A 342 1.78 -25.89 0.98
CA TYR A 342 2.61 -24.80 0.44
C TYR A 342 4.11 -25.13 0.54
N SER A 343 4.88 -24.53 -0.37
CA SER A 343 6.33 -24.69 -0.41
C SER A 343 7.00 -24.23 0.91
N PRO A 344 8.13 -24.83 1.29
CA PRO A 344 8.91 -24.40 2.45
C PRO A 344 9.18 -22.89 2.49
N GLY A 345 9.49 -22.25 1.36
CA GLY A 345 9.71 -20.81 1.24
C GLY A 345 8.46 -19.99 1.57
N VAL A 346 7.31 -20.35 1.01
CA VAL A 346 6.02 -19.70 1.31
C VAL A 346 5.68 -19.86 2.79
N ARG A 347 5.83 -21.07 3.33
CA ARG A 347 5.57 -21.36 4.74
C ARG A 347 6.48 -20.52 5.65
N ALA A 348 7.78 -20.50 5.40
CA ALA A 348 8.74 -19.70 6.16
C ALA A 348 8.41 -18.20 6.11
N ARG A 349 8.06 -17.68 4.93
CA ARG A 349 7.68 -16.28 4.74
C ARG A 349 6.43 -15.90 5.54
N VAL A 350 5.43 -16.78 5.60
CA VAL A 350 4.22 -16.60 6.42
C VAL A 350 4.57 -16.65 7.90
N TRP A 351 5.33 -17.65 8.34
CA TRP A 351 5.77 -17.78 9.73
C TRP A 351 6.48 -16.53 10.24
N LEU A 352 7.38 -15.94 9.43
CA LEU A 352 8.07 -14.70 9.81
C LEU A 352 7.11 -13.55 10.12
N ARG A 353 5.97 -13.42 9.41
CA ARG A 353 4.95 -12.41 9.73
C ARG A 353 4.34 -12.65 11.11
N PHE A 354 3.95 -13.88 11.43
CA PHE A 354 3.30 -14.20 12.70
C PHE A 354 4.28 -14.27 13.88
N LEU A 355 5.55 -14.58 13.62
CA LEU A 355 6.62 -14.44 14.60
C LEU A 355 6.87 -12.96 14.94
N HIS A 356 6.80 -12.07 13.94
CA HIS A 356 6.92 -10.63 14.15
C HIS A 356 5.83 -10.05 15.05
N THR A 357 4.59 -10.51 14.90
CA THR A 357 3.47 -10.03 15.75
C THR A 357 3.36 -10.80 17.07
N GLY A 358 4.14 -11.88 17.26
CA GLY A 358 4.00 -12.82 18.38
C GLY A 358 2.79 -13.75 18.26
N ALA A 359 1.88 -13.53 17.30
CA ALA A 359 0.67 -14.34 17.11
C ALA A 359 0.95 -15.81 16.74
N ALA A 360 2.17 -16.13 16.29
CA ALA A 360 2.58 -17.51 15.99
C ALA A 360 2.34 -18.50 17.16
N PHE A 361 2.36 -18.00 18.41
CA PHE A 361 2.12 -18.79 19.62
C PHE A 361 0.91 -18.26 20.42
N GLY A 362 -0.06 -17.66 19.73
CA GLY A 362 -1.24 -17.05 20.34
C GLY A 362 -0.90 -15.97 21.37
N LEU A 363 -1.74 -15.86 22.41
CA LEU A 363 -1.60 -14.85 23.45
C LEU A 363 -0.25 -14.91 24.18
N PHE A 364 0.27 -16.11 24.43
CA PHE A 364 1.58 -16.26 25.08
C PHE A 364 2.71 -15.64 24.25
N GLY A 365 2.72 -15.89 22.94
CA GLY A 365 3.70 -15.30 22.03
C GLY A 365 3.57 -13.78 21.94
N LYS A 366 2.33 -13.26 21.87
CA LYS A 366 2.04 -11.81 21.91
C LYS A 366 2.56 -11.16 23.19
N ILE A 367 2.35 -11.79 24.36
CA ILE A 367 2.89 -11.31 25.65
C ILE A 367 4.42 -11.28 25.64
N LEU A 368 5.07 -12.35 25.16
CA LEU A 368 6.54 -12.38 25.08
C LEU A 368 7.08 -11.29 24.14
N ALA A 369 6.46 -11.11 22.97
CA ALA A 369 6.82 -10.06 22.03
C ALA A 369 6.63 -8.67 22.63
N ALA A 370 5.53 -8.42 23.34
CA ALA A 370 5.26 -7.17 24.03
C ALA A 370 6.28 -6.90 25.15
N LEU A 371 6.61 -7.88 25.97
CA LEU A 371 7.63 -7.76 27.03
C LEU A 371 9.02 -7.46 26.46
N ALA A 372 9.40 -8.13 25.37
CA ALA A 372 10.67 -7.88 24.68
C ALA A 372 10.71 -6.45 24.11
N THR A 373 9.59 -6.01 23.52
CA THR A 373 9.44 -4.69 22.93
C THR A 373 9.45 -3.58 23.99
N LEU A 374 8.76 -3.77 25.13
CA LEU A 374 8.89 -2.89 26.31
C LEU A 374 10.33 -2.89 26.86
N GLY A 375 10.99 -4.05 26.86
CA GLY A 375 12.41 -4.16 27.17
C GLY A 375 13.29 -3.30 26.26
N SER A 376 12.97 -3.21 24.97
CA SER A 376 13.71 -2.36 24.04
C SER A 376 13.57 -0.86 24.37
N LEU A 377 12.41 -0.39 24.86
CA LEU A 377 12.25 0.99 25.35
C LEU A 377 13.21 1.26 26.52
N LEU A 378 13.33 0.30 27.44
CA LEU A 378 14.27 0.37 28.55
C LEU A 378 15.74 0.31 28.07
N LEU A 379 16.04 -0.45 27.01
CA LEU A 379 17.37 -0.48 26.38
C LEU A 379 17.73 0.87 25.73
N VAL A 380 16.78 1.51 25.03
CA VAL A 380 17.00 2.85 24.47
C VAL A 380 17.24 3.86 25.60
N TYR A 381 16.38 3.87 26.63
CA TYR A 381 16.55 4.75 27.79
C TYR A 381 17.93 4.58 28.45
N THR A 382 18.29 3.34 28.80
CA THR A 382 19.57 3.06 29.47
C THR A 382 20.76 3.34 28.56
N GLY A 383 20.66 3.06 27.26
CA GLY A 383 21.69 3.38 26.26
C GLY A 383 21.94 4.88 26.13
N LEU A 384 20.87 5.70 26.04
CA LEU A 384 20.97 7.16 26.00
C LEU A 384 21.51 7.72 27.32
N ALA A 385 21.03 7.23 28.47
CA ALA A 385 21.50 7.69 29.78
C ALA A 385 23.00 7.41 30.00
N LEU A 386 23.49 6.24 29.57
CA LEU A 386 24.90 5.88 29.64
C LEU A 386 25.75 6.72 28.66
N SER A 387 25.24 6.97 27.45
CA SER A 387 25.89 7.80 26.43
C SER A 387 26.01 9.26 26.91
N TYR A 388 24.93 9.83 27.43
CA TYR A 388 24.94 11.19 27.99
C TYR A 388 25.99 11.34 29.10
N ARG A 389 26.00 10.42 30.08
CA ARG A 389 26.98 10.46 31.18
C ARG A 389 28.42 10.26 30.68
N ARG A 390 28.62 9.55 29.57
CA ARG A 390 29.95 9.35 28.98
C ARG A 390 30.51 10.63 28.36
N PHE A 391 29.68 11.37 27.63
CA PHE A 391 30.13 12.60 26.95
C PHE A 391 30.06 13.86 27.83
N PHE A 392 29.10 13.92 28.76
CA PHE A 392 28.82 15.13 29.53
C PHE A 392 29.04 14.98 31.05
N GLY A 393 29.24 13.77 31.57
CA GLY A 393 29.35 13.52 33.01
C GLY A 393 30.59 14.12 33.70
N GLY A 394 31.60 14.54 32.95
CA GLY A 394 32.82 15.16 33.48
C GLY A 394 32.74 16.67 33.73
N ARG A 395 31.72 17.36 33.21
CA ARG A 395 31.60 18.84 33.34
C ARG A 395 30.76 19.30 34.53
N SER A 396 30.14 18.38 35.28
CA SER A 396 29.19 18.70 36.35
C SER A 396 29.78 18.72 37.77
N ARG A 397 31.04 19.13 37.96
CA ARG A 397 31.57 19.46 39.30
C ARG A 397 31.67 20.97 39.58
N LYS A 398 31.21 21.82 38.66
CA LYS A 398 30.97 23.25 38.90
C LYS A 398 29.75 23.75 38.14
N ARG A 399 28.56 23.43 38.65
CA ARG A 399 27.40 24.33 38.81
C ARG A 399 26.18 23.50 39.17
N GLY A 400 25.37 24.10 40.04
CA GLY A 400 24.25 23.47 40.71
C GLY A 400 23.25 22.83 39.77
N ALA A 401 22.68 21.77 40.34
CA ALA A 401 21.55 20.96 39.92
C ALA A 401 20.58 21.57 38.89
N SER A 402 20.24 20.69 37.95
CA SER A 402 18.88 20.44 37.43
C SER A 402 18.29 21.46 36.48
N SER A 403 18.27 21.08 35.19
CA SER A 403 17.04 21.15 34.39
C SER A 403 17.17 20.45 33.03
N VAL A 404 18.36 20.33 32.45
CA VAL A 404 18.49 19.95 31.01
C VAL A 404 17.98 18.54 30.66
N ALA A 405 18.06 17.56 31.56
CA ALA A 405 17.55 16.20 31.30
C ALA A 405 16.01 16.09 31.45
N LEU A 406 15.40 16.99 32.23
CA LEU A 406 13.95 17.15 32.25
C LEU A 406 13.56 17.99 31.03
N THR A 407 14.25 19.08 30.69
CA THR A 407 13.93 19.93 29.54
C THR A 407 14.00 19.19 28.20
N LEU A 408 14.92 18.24 28.00
CA LEU A 408 14.95 17.42 26.76
C LEU A 408 13.87 16.31 26.75
N LEU A 409 13.50 15.75 27.91
CA LEU A 409 12.41 14.79 28.00
C LEU A 409 11.03 15.49 27.96
N THR A 410 10.96 16.73 28.46
CA THR A 410 9.81 17.63 28.46
C THR A 410 9.66 18.31 27.10
N LEU A 411 10.73 18.61 26.36
CA LEU A 411 10.63 19.04 24.94
C LEU A 411 10.27 17.88 24.01
N LEU A 412 10.63 16.64 24.34
CA LEU A 412 10.14 15.46 23.61
C LEU A 412 8.71 15.03 23.99
N LEU A 413 8.26 15.30 25.24
CA LEU A 413 6.90 15.02 25.69
C LEU A 413 5.90 16.16 25.42
N LEU A 414 6.35 17.42 25.35
CA LEU A 414 5.54 18.58 24.92
C LEU A 414 5.37 18.64 23.40
N SER A 415 6.06 17.79 22.64
CA SER A 415 5.78 17.58 21.21
C SER A 415 4.78 16.43 20.98
N SER A 416 4.21 15.85 22.04
CA SER A 416 3.32 14.66 21.97
C SER A 416 2.18 14.65 23.01
N CYS A 417 1.75 15.80 23.52
CA CYS A 417 0.53 15.93 24.31
C CYS A 417 -0.17 17.23 23.93
N ASP A 418 -1.22 17.13 23.12
CA ASP A 418 -2.54 17.63 23.51
C ASP A 418 -3.58 17.11 22.51
N THR A 419 -4.23 16.00 22.90
CA THR A 419 -5.56 15.67 22.42
C THR A 419 -6.43 15.42 23.62
N SER A 420 -7.59 16.08 23.62
CA SER A 420 -8.76 15.87 24.48
C SER A 420 -8.65 16.29 25.94
N ALA A 421 -8.87 17.58 26.22
CA ALA A 421 -9.88 18.05 27.20
C ALA A 421 -9.78 19.56 27.52
N ILE A 422 -9.79 20.47 26.54
CA ILE A 422 -10.32 21.85 26.71
C ILE A 422 -11.09 22.22 25.44
N GLY A 423 -12.17 21.50 25.19
CA GLY A 423 -13.22 21.99 24.30
C GLY A 423 -13.88 23.20 24.96
N THR A 424 -14.22 24.21 24.17
CA THR A 424 -15.11 25.36 24.46
C THR A 424 -14.54 26.71 24.90
N ALA A 425 -13.23 26.95 25.03
CA ALA A 425 -12.73 28.29 25.41
C ALA A 425 -11.61 28.92 24.55
N VAL A 426 -11.01 28.19 23.59
CA VAL A 426 -9.88 28.70 22.78
C VAL A 426 -10.28 29.10 21.34
N ALA A 427 -11.53 28.85 20.94
CA ALA A 427 -12.01 29.14 19.59
C ALA A 427 -12.10 30.64 19.22
N HIS A 428 -11.90 31.56 20.17
CA HIS A 428 -12.13 32.99 19.92
C HIS A 428 -10.86 33.86 19.86
N GLU A 429 -9.74 33.41 20.43
CA GLU A 429 -8.50 34.20 20.47
C GLU A 429 -7.53 33.84 19.34
N GLU A 430 -7.48 32.57 18.92
CA GLU A 430 -6.61 32.11 17.82
C GLU A 430 -7.11 32.60 16.44
N GLN A 431 -8.41 32.89 16.32
CA GLN A 431 -8.98 33.49 15.12
C GLN A 431 -8.60 34.97 14.94
N THR A 432 -8.18 35.65 16.01
CA THR A 432 -7.85 37.08 15.98
C THR A 432 -6.37 37.32 15.67
N GLU A 433 -5.47 36.41 16.07
CA GLU A 433 -4.05 36.46 15.68
C GLU A 433 -3.78 35.85 14.29
N LEU A 434 -4.59 34.89 13.81
CA LEU A 434 -4.51 34.43 12.41
C LEU A 434 -4.95 35.53 11.43
N LEU A 435 -5.92 36.37 11.81
CA LEU A 435 -6.35 37.51 11.01
C LEU A 435 -5.32 38.66 11.02
N ALA A 436 -4.41 38.72 12.00
CA ALA A 436 -3.37 39.75 12.09
C ALA A 436 -2.04 39.34 11.44
N HIS A 437 -1.78 38.04 11.25
CA HIS A 437 -0.60 37.55 10.52
C HIS A 437 -0.83 37.27 9.03
N GLU A 438 -2.04 37.53 8.52
CA GLU A 438 -2.37 37.52 7.10
C GLU A 438 -2.02 38.86 6.39
N GLU A 439 -1.68 39.91 7.13
CA GLU A 439 -1.41 41.27 6.58
C GLU A 439 0.07 41.60 6.32
N ALA A 440 1.00 40.65 6.36
CA ALA A 440 2.41 40.95 6.06
C ALA A 440 3.21 39.80 5.41
N ARG A 441 2.62 39.05 4.46
CA ARG A 441 3.42 38.36 3.44
C ARG A 441 3.62 39.30 2.25
N PRO A 442 4.85 39.48 1.74
CA PRO A 442 5.03 40.15 0.45
C PRO A 442 4.24 39.36 -0.60
N GLU A 443 3.42 40.05 -1.41
CA GLU A 443 2.71 39.51 -2.57
C GLU A 443 3.68 38.68 -3.44
N SER A 444 3.71 37.37 -3.22
CA SER A 444 4.55 36.44 -3.96
C SER A 444 3.66 35.45 -4.70
N ALA A 445 3.21 35.91 -5.87
CA ALA A 445 3.05 35.22 -7.17
C ALA A 445 2.59 33.75 -7.31
N LEU A 446 2.35 32.95 -6.27
CA LEU A 446 1.97 31.54 -6.35
C LEU A 446 0.46 31.38 -6.15
N ARG A 447 -0.27 31.02 -7.21
CA ARG A 447 -1.65 30.55 -7.11
C ARG A 447 -1.68 29.05 -7.36
N GLU A 448 -1.89 28.31 -6.27
CA GLU A 448 -1.93 26.86 -6.25
C GLU A 448 -3.16 26.39 -5.47
N ALA A 449 -3.75 25.28 -5.90
CA ALA A 449 -4.78 24.57 -5.18
C ALA A 449 -4.51 23.08 -5.25
N HIS A 450 -4.76 22.39 -4.14
CA HIS A 450 -4.67 20.95 -4.03
C HIS A 450 -6.07 20.35 -3.90
N MET A 451 -6.30 19.22 -4.56
CA MET A 451 -7.59 18.51 -4.54
C MET A 451 -7.36 17.00 -4.50
N ASP A 452 -7.99 16.33 -3.54
CA ASP A 452 -8.10 14.87 -3.55
C ASP A 452 -9.49 14.49 -4.07
N LEU A 453 -9.52 13.82 -5.22
CA LEU A 453 -10.76 13.46 -5.91
C LEU A 453 -10.81 11.95 -6.15
N VAL A 454 -11.96 11.34 -5.86
CA VAL A 454 -12.17 9.90 -6.08
C VAL A 454 -12.71 9.68 -7.49
N ALA A 455 -12.05 8.83 -8.26
CA ALA A 455 -12.54 8.38 -9.56
C ALA A 455 -13.76 7.45 -9.36
N PRO A 456 -14.96 7.80 -9.86
CA PRO A 456 -16.18 7.03 -9.58
C PRO A 456 -16.10 5.57 -10.00
N ASP A 457 -15.51 5.30 -11.18
CA ASP A 457 -15.52 3.97 -11.77
C ASP A 457 -14.45 3.03 -11.20
N THR A 458 -13.34 3.58 -10.71
CA THR A 458 -12.19 2.78 -10.24
C THR A 458 -12.00 2.84 -8.73
N GLY A 459 -12.61 3.82 -8.05
CA GLY A 459 -12.39 4.09 -6.62
C GLY A 459 -10.95 4.53 -6.30
N HIS A 460 -10.17 4.90 -7.32
CA HIS A 460 -8.83 5.45 -7.15
C HIS A 460 -8.95 6.88 -6.61
N VAL A 461 -8.15 7.20 -5.59
CA VAL A 461 -8.05 8.58 -5.08
C VAL A 461 -6.93 9.28 -5.85
N HIS A 462 -7.29 10.30 -6.61
CA HIS A 462 -6.35 11.13 -7.37
C HIS A 462 -5.97 12.36 -6.53
N SER A 463 -4.67 12.54 -6.37
CA SER A 463 -4.09 13.73 -5.76
C SER A 463 -3.73 14.70 -6.88
N ILE A 464 -4.40 15.85 -6.92
CA ILE A 464 -4.39 16.76 -8.07
C ILE A 464 -3.92 18.14 -7.64
N ASP A 465 -2.85 18.61 -8.25
CA ASP A 465 -2.34 19.97 -8.06
C ASP A 465 -2.75 20.85 -9.25
N LEU A 466 -3.31 22.03 -8.96
CA LEU A 466 -3.64 23.05 -9.93
C LEU A 466 -2.76 24.27 -9.69
N PHE A 467 -1.95 24.64 -10.67
CA PHE A 467 -1.13 25.85 -10.68
C PHE A 467 -1.66 26.82 -11.74
N TRP A 468 -1.79 28.12 -11.45
CA TRP A 468 -2.24 29.09 -12.46
C TRP A 468 -1.60 30.47 -12.31
N PRO A 469 -1.67 31.32 -13.35
CA PRO A 469 -1.04 32.63 -13.31
C PRO A 469 -1.65 33.55 -12.24
N SER A 470 -0.82 34.38 -11.62
CA SER A 470 -1.21 35.32 -10.55
C SER A 470 -1.92 36.60 -11.05
N GLY A 471 -2.13 36.74 -12.36
CA GLY A 471 -2.81 37.87 -12.99
C GLY A 471 -4.34 37.78 -13.04
N ALA A 472 -4.97 38.80 -13.63
CA ALA A 472 -6.38 38.74 -14.00
C ALA A 472 -6.58 37.66 -15.07
N ALA A 473 -7.60 36.82 -14.90
CA ALA A 473 -7.93 35.82 -15.91
C ALA A 473 -8.39 36.54 -17.21
N PRO A 474 -8.00 36.03 -18.40
CA PRO A 474 -8.63 36.45 -19.65
C PRO A 474 -10.16 36.27 -19.57
N GLU A 475 -10.92 36.97 -20.41
CA GLU A 475 -12.40 36.86 -20.42
C GLU A 475 -12.89 35.41 -20.59
N ARG A 476 -12.13 34.58 -21.31
CA ARG A 476 -12.43 33.16 -21.54
C ARG A 476 -11.83 32.21 -20.48
N GLY A 477 -11.06 32.74 -19.53
CA GLY A 477 -10.28 31.97 -18.56
C GLY A 477 -8.84 31.69 -19.02
N PHE A 478 -8.04 31.09 -18.14
CA PHE A 478 -6.68 30.66 -18.46
C PHE A 478 -6.70 29.38 -19.32
N PRO A 479 -5.90 29.30 -20.41
CA PRO A 479 -5.69 28.05 -21.12
C PRO A 479 -5.24 26.95 -20.16
N VAL A 480 -5.70 25.71 -20.35
CA VAL A 480 -5.44 24.60 -19.41
C VAL A 480 -4.49 23.58 -20.03
N VAL A 481 -3.46 23.18 -19.28
CA VAL A 481 -2.60 22.04 -19.60
C VAL A 481 -2.83 20.95 -18.57
N VAL A 482 -3.44 19.86 -19.00
CA VAL A 482 -3.71 18.67 -18.18
C VAL A 482 -2.53 17.73 -18.29
N LEU A 483 -1.77 17.59 -17.21
CA LEU A 483 -0.58 16.75 -17.12
C LEU A 483 -0.90 15.47 -16.33
N LEU A 484 -0.72 14.33 -16.98
CA LEU A 484 -0.77 13.03 -16.31
C LEU A 484 0.52 12.76 -15.51
N ASP A 485 0.48 11.76 -14.64
CA ASP A 485 1.60 11.41 -13.75
C ASP A 485 2.02 12.58 -12.82
N GLY A 486 1.03 13.25 -12.20
CA GLY A 486 1.15 14.43 -11.33
C GLY A 486 2.32 14.37 -10.34
N HIS A 487 2.47 13.25 -9.63
CA HIS A 487 3.58 12.99 -8.71
C HIS A 487 4.99 13.20 -9.29
N ARG A 488 5.16 13.13 -10.63
CA ARG A 488 6.42 13.37 -11.33
C ARG A 488 6.55 14.79 -11.87
N VAL A 489 5.43 15.45 -12.17
CA VAL A 489 5.41 16.73 -12.91
C VAL A 489 5.12 17.94 -12.01
N SER A 490 4.33 17.78 -10.94
CA SER A 490 4.06 18.85 -9.97
C SER A 490 5.35 19.43 -9.35
N PRO A 491 6.36 18.62 -8.95
CA PRO A 491 7.59 19.15 -8.40
C PRO A 491 8.37 20.03 -9.41
N ILE A 492 8.31 19.70 -10.70
CA ILE A 492 8.99 20.47 -11.77
C ILE A 492 8.34 21.85 -11.91
N ILE A 493 7.01 21.91 -11.87
CA ILE A 493 6.28 23.18 -11.95
C ILE A 493 6.55 24.04 -10.71
N ARG A 494 6.55 23.42 -9.52
CA ARG A 494 6.87 24.11 -8.27
C ARG A 494 8.30 24.68 -8.29
N GLU A 495 9.28 23.89 -8.72
CA GLU A 495 10.67 24.33 -8.92
C GLU A 495 10.76 25.52 -9.89
N ALA A 496 10.03 25.47 -11.00
CA ALA A 496 9.99 26.56 -11.99
C ALA A 496 9.40 27.85 -11.40
N LEU A 497 8.30 27.74 -10.65
CA LEU A 497 7.67 28.87 -9.98
C LEU A 497 8.58 29.48 -8.91
N GLU A 498 9.26 28.64 -8.11
CA GLU A 498 10.27 29.07 -7.15
C GLU A 498 11.46 29.77 -7.82
N ALA A 499 11.80 29.35 -9.05
CA ALA A 499 12.80 30.01 -9.90
C ALA A 499 12.30 31.30 -10.58
N GLY A 500 11.06 31.73 -10.32
CA GLY A 500 10.48 32.97 -10.84
C GLY A 500 9.88 32.86 -12.25
N VAL A 501 9.65 31.64 -12.75
CA VAL A 501 8.99 31.43 -14.04
C VAL A 501 7.55 31.89 -13.97
N ARG A 502 7.13 32.71 -14.94
CA ARG A 502 5.73 33.13 -15.08
C ARG A 502 4.98 32.10 -15.91
N LEU A 503 3.91 31.56 -15.36
CA LEU A 503 3.04 30.65 -16.12
C LEU A 503 2.19 31.44 -17.12
N GLU A 504 2.07 30.91 -18.33
CA GLU A 504 1.18 31.45 -19.38
C GLU A 504 -0.17 30.71 -19.43
N ALA A 505 -0.25 29.56 -18.76
CA ALA A 505 -1.41 28.67 -18.71
C ALA A 505 -1.62 28.13 -17.29
N ALA A 506 -2.80 27.61 -17.02
CA ALA A 506 -3.07 26.82 -15.83
C ALA A 506 -2.61 25.37 -16.05
N TYR A 507 -1.84 24.81 -15.12
CA TYR A 507 -1.32 23.45 -15.16
C TYR A 507 -2.05 22.60 -14.13
N LEU A 508 -2.76 21.58 -14.62
CA LEU A 508 -3.51 20.63 -13.80
C LEU A 508 -2.80 19.28 -13.80
N CYS A 509 -2.15 18.94 -12.70
CA CYS A 509 -1.28 17.78 -12.56
C CYS A 509 -2.00 16.64 -11.86
N LEU A 510 -2.31 15.57 -12.58
CA LEU A 510 -3.08 14.43 -12.08
C LEU A 510 -2.19 13.31 -11.56
N GLY A 511 -2.06 13.26 -10.24
CA GLY A 511 -1.38 12.20 -9.51
C GLY A 511 -2.33 11.15 -8.97
N TYR A 512 -1.79 10.35 -8.05
CA TYR A 512 -2.48 9.30 -7.33
C TYR A 512 -2.10 9.41 -5.85
N GLN A 513 -3.07 9.23 -4.96
CA GLN A 513 -2.79 9.06 -3.54
C GLN A 513 -2.31 7.63 -3.28
N GLY A 514 -1.34 7.45 -2.39
CA GLY A 514 -0.84 6.14 -1.95
C GLY A 514 0.62 5.87 -2.28
N LEU A 515 1.04 4.60 -2.27
CA LEU A 515 2.44 4.23 -2.55
C LEU A 515 2.77 4.42 -4.04
N PRO A 516 4.05 4.61 -4.43
CA PRO A 516 4.42 4.59 -5.85
C PRO A 516 4.07 3.27 -6.55
N SER A 517 4.08 2.16 -5.81
CA SER A 517 3.61 0.87 -6.35
C SER A 517 2.13 0.89 -6.70
N ASP A 518 1.34 1.66 -5.95
CA ASP A 518 -0.09 1.83 -6.16
C ASP A 518 -0.32 2.78 -7.32
N ALA A 519 0.39 3.92 -7.38
CA ALA A 519 0.39 4.80 -8.56
C ALA A 519 0.76 4.05 -9.84
N GLN A 520 1.76 3.14 -9.79
CA GLN A 520 2.16 2.29 -10.91
C GLN A 520 1.12 1.23 -11.30
N ARG A 521 0.24 0.82 -10.38
CA ARG A 521 -0.91 -0.08 -10.62
C ARG A 521 -2.11 0.71 -11.15
N PHE A 522 -2.43 1.83 -10.54
CA PHE A 522 -3.55 2.69 -10.89
C PHE A 522 -3.35 3.29 -12.28
N ARG A 523 -2.17 3.85 -12.58
CA ARG A 523 -1.85 4.33 -13.93
C ARG A 523 -1.87 3.22 -14.98
N ALA A 524 -1.52 1.98 -14.59
CA ALA A 524 -1.61 0.85 -15.50
C ALA A 524 -3.06 0.57 -15.89
N ARG A 525 -3.98 0.69 -14.93
CA ARG A 525 -5.41 0.53 -15.19
C ARG A 525 -5.97 1.75 -15.94
N ASP A 526 -5.84 2.93 -15.37
CA ASP A 526 -6.51 4.15 -15.86
C ASP A 526 -6.00 4.66 -17.21
N TYR A 527 -4.72 4.42 -17.54
CA TYR A 527 -4.15 4.99 -18.77
C TYR A 527 -4.19 4.04 -19.97
N THR A 528 -4.65 2.80 -19.79
CA THR A 528 -4.70 1.82 -20.88
C THR A 528 -6.15 1.59 -21.32
N PRO A 529 -6.42 1.62 -22.65
CA PRO A 529 -7.73 1.24 -23.15
C PRO A 529 -8.03 -0.21 -22.85
N ALA A 530 -9.31 -0.56 -22.77
CA ALA A 530 -9.72 -1.96 -22.82
C ALA A 530 -9.53 -2.46 -24.26
N VAL A 531 -8.86 -3.59 -24.46
CA VAL A 531 -8.84 -4.29 -25.75
C VAL A 531 -10.20 -4.94 -25.98
N THR A 532 -10.77 -5.51 -24.91
CA THR A 532 -12.13 -6.04 -24.89
C THR A 532 -12.95 -5.29 -23.83
N PRO A 533 -14.05 -4.59 -24.20
CA PRO A 533 -14.87 -3.86 -23.24
C PRO A 533 -15.41 -4.77 -22.12
N GLY A 534 -15.17 -4.40 -20.86
CA GLY A 534 -15.58 -5.18 -19.69
C GLY A 534 -14.44 -5.93 -19.01
N GLU A 535 -13.40 -6.33 -19.77
CA GLU A 535 -12.43 -7.31 -19.29
C GLU A 535 -11.24 -6.70 -18.53
N PRO A 536 -10.98 -7.06 -17.25
CA PRO A 536 -9.78 -6.66 -16.54
C PRO A 536 -8.59 -7.40 -17.11
N GLU A 537 -7.67 -6.62 -17.65
CA GLU A 537 -6.62 -7.12 -18.53
C GLU A 537 -5.26 -7.08 -17.81
N ALA A 538 -4.51 -8.20 -17.74
CA ALA A 538 -3.19 -8.17 -17.11
C ALA A 538 -2.19 -7.25 -17.85
N ASP A 539 -1.38 -6.50 -17.11
CA ASP A 539 -0.35 -5.59 -17.63
C ASP A 539 0.87 -6.38 -18.16
N PRO A 540 1.27 -6.21 -19.44
CA PRO A 540 2.44 -6.89 -20.02
C PRO A 540 3.77 -6.60 -19.30
N LEU A 541 3.89 -5.49 -18.57
CA LEU A 541 5.10 -5.15 -17.81
C LEU A 541 5.15 -5.80 -16.43
N ASP A 542 4.00 -6.17 -15.87
CA ASP A 542 3.83 -6.66 -14.51
C ASP A 542 2.43 -7.26 -14.36
N ALA A 543 2.33 -8.58 -14.47
CA ALA A 543 1.04 -9.30 -14.43
C ALA A 543 0.24 -9.11 -13.12
N SER A 544 0.85 -8.52 -12.08
CA SER A 544 0.14 -8.15 -10.85
C SER A 544 -0.69 -6.87 -10.96
N ARG A 545 -0.67 -6.20 -12.12
CA ARG A 545 -1.43 -4.99 -12.41
C ARG A 545 -2.47 -5.26 -13.48
N GLN A 546 -3.49 -4.43 -13.48
CA GLN A 546 -4.57 -4.46 -14.45
C GLN A 546 -4.46 -3.29 -15.43
N ASN A 547 -4.98 -3.48 -16.63
CA ASN A 547 -5.19 -2.54 -17.71
C ASN A 547 -6.70 -2.40 -17.99
N GLY A 548 -7.10 -1.45 -18.84
CA GLY A 548 -8.47 -1.36 -19.36
C GLY A 548 -9.36 -0.26 -18.77
N GLY A 549 -8.84 0.57 -17.86
CA GLY A 549 -9.60 1.61 -17.14
C GLY A 549 -9.74 2.95 -17.86
N ALA A 550 -9.21 3.11 -19.08
CA ALA A 550 -9.18 4.43 -19.74
C ALA A 550 -10.56 5.05 -19.99
N LEU A 551 -11.61 4.27 -20.25
CA LEU A 551 -12.94 4.83 -20.44
C LEU A 551 -13.42 5.56 -19.18
N GLY A 552 -13.36 4.88 -18.03
CA GLY A 552 -13.80 5.47 -16.77
C GLY A 552 -12.91 6.62 -16.31
N PHE A 553 -11.60 6.51 -16.55
CA PHE A 553 -10.70 7.62 -16.25
C PHE A 553 -10.98 8.86 -17.12
N ARG A 554 -11.32 8.69 -18.42
CA ARG A 554 -11.80 9.81 -19.25
C ARG A 554 -13.07 10.46 -18.71
N HIS A 555 -14.03 9.64 -18.26
CA HIS A 555 -15.27 10.15 -17.66
C HIS A 555 -14.97 10.96 -16.41
N PHE A 556 -14.12 10.44 -15.51
CA PHE A 556 -13.66 11.15 -14.32
C PHE A 556 -13.00 12.51 -14.66
N LEU A 557 -12.13 12.55 -15.68
CA LEU A 557 -11.54 13.80 -16.15
C LEU A 557 -12.59 14.78 -16.64
N ALA A 558 -13.54 14.32 -17.46
CA ALA A 558 -14.52 15.16 -18.14
C ALA A 558 -15.60 15.71 -17.19
N SER A 559 -16.04 14.92 -16.20
CA SER A 559 -17.15 15.30 -15.31
C SER A 559 -16.66 15.85 -13.98
N VAL A 560 -15.82 15.11 -13.24
CA VAL A 560 -15.45 15.45 -11.87
C VAL A 560 -14.31 16.46 -11.85
N VAL A 561 -13.21 16.16 -12.52
CA VAL A 561 -11.98 16.95 -12.43
C VAL A 561 -12.18 18.34 -13.03
N ARG A 562 -12.79 18.43 -14.22
CA ARG A 562 -13.08 19.72 -14.88
C ARG A 562 -13.94 20.62 -14.00
N GLU A 563 -15.00 20.08 -13.41
CA GLU A 563 -15.89 20.85 -12.54
C GLU A 563 -15.14 21.36 -11.31
N GLN A 564 -14.40 20.48 -10.62
CA GLN A 564 -13.70 20.83 -9.39
C GLN A 564 -12.56 21.83 -9.61
N ALA A 565 -11.82 21.72 -10.71
CA ALA A 565 -10.78 22.68 -11.07
C ALA A 565 -11.38 24.05 -11.46
N SER A 566 -12.51 24.08 -12.16
CA SER A 566 -13.19 25.32 -12.56
C SER A 566 -13.80 26.10 -11.39
N ARG A 567 -14.06 25.42 -10.26
CA ARG A 567 -14.47 26.08 -9.01
C ARG A 567 -13.32 26.87 -8.35
N ARG A 568 -12.07 26.66 -8.77
CA ARG A 568 -10.86 27.18 -8.11
C ARG A 568 -10.21 28.30 -8.94
N ALA A 569 -10.27 28.17 -10.26
CA ALA A 569 -9.77 29.18 -11.19
C ALA A 569 -10.72 29.30 -12.40
N SER A 570 -10.69 30.46 -13.07
CA SER A 570 -11.34 30.62 -14.37
C SER A 570 -10.49 29.95 -15.44
N LEU A 571 -11.01 28.86 -16.02
CA LEU A 571 -10.27 27.96 -16.90
C LEU A 571 -10.95 27.83 -18.27
N ALA A 572 -10.18 28.01 -19.34
CA ALA A 572 -10.61 27.89 -20.72
C ALA A 572 -10.46 26.44 -21.21
N TRP A 573 -11.47 25.60 -20.95
CA TRP A 573 -11.45 24.18 -21.30
C TRP A 573 -11.55 23.90 -22.80
N ASP A 574 -12.08 24.85 -23.57
CA ASP A 574 -12.12 24.84 -25.04
C ASP A 574 -10.72 24.98 -25.66
N GLU A 575 -9.75 25.48 -24.91
CA GLU A 575 -8.33 25.56 -25.30
C GLU A 575 -7.46 24.50 -24.60
N ALA A 576 -8.06 23.53 -23.91
CA ALA A 576 -7.33 22.60 -23.07
C ALA A 576 -6.40 21.67 -23.87
N THR A 577 -5.22 21.40 -23.30
CA THR A 577 -4.21 20.49 -23.85
C THR A 577 -4.04 19.28 -22.93
N LEU A 578 -4.14 18.06 -23.44
CA LEU A 578 -3.87 16.83 -22.68
C LEU A 578 -2.47 16.30 -22.96
N VAL A 579 -1.67 16.10 -21.91
CA VAL A 579 -0.27 15.69 -21.99
C VAL A 579 -0.01 14.45 -21.13
N GLY A 580 0.66 13.45 -21.69
CA GLY A 580 0.96 12.21 -20.98
C GLY A 580 2.18 11.47 -21.49
N HIS A 581 2.88 10.78 -20.58
CA HIS A 581 4.11 10.02 -20.88
C HIS A 581 3.91 8.51 -20.78
N SER A 582 4.53 7.74 -21.68
CA SER A 582 4.52 6.27 -21.62
C SER A 582 3.08 5.72 -21.70
N TYR A 583 2.55 5.07 -20.65
CA TYR A 583 1.12 4.74 -20.57
C TYR A 583 0.23 5.99 -20.58
N GLY A 584 0.64 7.11 -19.99
CA GLY A 584 -0.09 8.37 -20.14
C GLY A 584 -0.14 8.85 -21.59
N GLY A 585 0.92 8.62 -22.37
CA GLY A 585 0.92 8.89 -23.81
C GLY A 585 -0.01 7.95 -24.57
N LEU A 586 -0.12 6.70 -24.13
CA LEU A 586 -1.11 5.73 -24.64
C LEU A 586 -2.54 6.21 -24.37
N PHE A 587 -2.81 6.74 -23.18
CA PHE A 587 -4.09 7.34 -22.82
C PHE A 587 -4.43 8.56 -23.67
N VAL A 588 -3.45 9.44 -23.92
CA VAL A 588 -3.60 10.61 -24.80
C VAL A 588 -4.05 10.17 -26.19
N LEU A 589 -3.37 9.18 -26.79
CA LEU A 589 -3.73 8.64 -28.09
C LEU A 589 -5.10 7.95 -28.07
N SER A 590 -5.40 7.16 -27.04
CA SER A 590 -6.72 6.54 -26.87
C SER A 590 -7.85 7.58 -26.77
N THR A 591 -7.62 8.67 -26.04
CA THR A 591 -8.59 9.76 -25.85
C THR A 591 -8.80 10.55 -27.14
N LEU A 592 -7.73 10.81 -27.90
CA LEU A 592 -7.84 11.42 -29.22
C LEU A 592 -8.71 10.58 -30.16
N LEU A 593 -8.56 9.25 -30.14
CA LEU A 593 -9.33 8.35 -31.01
C LEU A 593 -10.79 8.19 -30.57
N ASP A 594 -11.05 8.11 -29.26
CA ASP A 594 -12.39 7.84 -28.73
C ASP A 594 -13.24 9.10 -28.53
N ALA A 595 -12.60 10.24 -28.27
CA ALA A 595 -13.26 11.49 -27.95
C ALA A 595 -12.40 12.69 -28.43
N PRO A 596 -12.22 12.86 -29.76
CA PRO A 596 -11.29 13.81 -30.37
C PRO A 596 -11.57 15.28 -30.00
N ASP A 597 -12.82 15.62 -29.70
CA ASP A 597 -13.24 16.99 -29.34
C ASP A 597 -13.12 17.28 -27.84
N SER A 598 -12.60 16.34 -27.05
CA SER A 598 -12.47 16.53 -25.59
C SER A 598 -11.42 17.58 -25.23
N TYR A 599 -10.38 17.73 -26.06
CA TYR A 599 -9.28 18.67 -25.85
C TYR A 599 -8.92 19.32 -27.18
N ALA A 600 -8.52 20.60 -27.17
CA ALA A 600 -8.07 21.28 -28.37
C ALA A 600 -6.75 20.72 -28.91
N ARG A 601 -5.89 20.23 -28.02
CA ARG A 601 -4.54 19.73 -28.35
C ARG A 601 -4.18 18.51 -27.52
N TYR A 602 -3.39 17.63 -28.13
CA TYR A 602 -2.92 16.38 -27.53
C TYR A 602 -1.40 16.30 -27.66
N VAL A 603 -0.70 15.97 -26.57
CA VAL A 603 0.76 15.77 -26.57
C VAL A 603 1.07 14.40 -25.98
N ALA A 604 1.42 13.46 -26.86
CA ALA A 604 1.80 12.10 -26.49
C ALA A 604 3.33 12.02 -26.40
N VAL A 605 3.84 11.91 -25.16
CA VAL A 605 5.28 11.84 -24.87
C VAL A 605 5.72 10.39 -24.77
N ASP A 606 6.49 9.94 -25.75
CA ASP A 606 6.98 8.56 -25.90
C ASP A 606 5.92 7.49 -25.56
N PRO A 607 4.74 7.54 -26.21
CA PRO A 607 3.63 6.63 -25.94
C PRO A 607 4.07 5.17 -26.09
N SER A 608 3.56 4.31 -25.21
CA SER A 608 3.86 2.88 -25.23
C SER A 608 3.14 2.14 -26.36
N LEU A 609 3.46 2.48 -27.62
CA LEU A 609 2.82 1.91 -28.81
C LEU A 609 2.94 0.38 -28.89
N TRP A 610 3.99 -0.18 -28.29
CA TRP A 610 4.24 -1.62 -28.21
C TRP A 610 3.22 -2.37 -27.36
N TRP A 611 2.46 -1.65 -26.52
CA TRP A 611 1.54 -2.22 -25.55
C TRP A 611 0.58 -3.20 -26.22
N ARG A 612 0.47 -4.39 -25.61
CA ARG A 612 -0.31 -5.56 -26.08
C ARG A 612 -0.07 -5.89 -27.55
N SER A 613 1.17 -6.25 -27.88
CA SER A 613 1.56 -6.68 -29.23
C SER A 613 1.20 -5.63 -30.29
N ALA A 614 1.57 -4.37 -30.03
CA ALA A 614 1.29 -3.23 -30.90
C ALA A 614 -0.20 -2.89 -31.09
N HIS A 615 -1.09 -3.24 -30.15
CA HIS A 615 -2.53 -3.02 -30.29
C HIS A 615 -2.90 -1.56 -30.61
N MET A 616 -2.32 -0.59 -29.89
CA MET A 616 -2.61 0.83 -30.15
C MET A 616 -2.08 1.28 -31.51
N PHE A 617 -0.89 0.83 -31.91
CA PHE A 617 -0.34 1.13 -33.22
C PHE A 617 -1.28 0.65 -34.34
N GLU A 618 -1.72 -0.61 -34.27
CA GLU A 618 -2.68 -1.20 -35.22
C GLU A 618 -4.02 -0.45 -35.23
N ARG A 619 -4.52 -0.09 -34.04
CA ARG A 619 -5.75 0.70 -33.90
C ARG A 619 -5.62 2.08 -34.57
N ILE A 620 -4.48 2.75 -34.40
CA ILE A 620 -4.20 4.04 -35.04
C ILE A 620 -4.15 3.91 -36.56
N MET A 621 -3.45 2.90 -37.10
CA MET A 621 -3.36 2.69 -38.56
C MET A 621 -4.73 2.46 -39.23
N ARG A 622 -5.75 2.04 -38.46
CA ARG A 622 -7.13 1.87 -38.93
C ARG A 622 -8.03 3.08 -38.69
N ALA A 623 -7.60 4.03 -37.85
CA ALA A 623 -8.37 5.22 -37.53
C ALA A 623 -8.31 6.24 -38.66
N GLN A 624 -9.26 7.18 -38.66
CA GLN A 624 -9.22 8.31 -39.58
C GLN A 624 -8.12 9.31 -39.17
N PRO A 625 -7.49 10.00 -40.13
CA PRO A 625 -6.56 11.09 -39.83
C PRO A 625 -7.23 12.19 -39.00
N VAL A 626 -6.46 12.84 -38.13
CA VAL A 626 -6.92 14.03 -37.40
C VAL A 626 -6.40 15.30 -38.07
N ALA A 627 -6.91 16.46 -37.65
CA ALA A 627 -6.47 17.73 -38.23
C ALA A 627 -4.98 18.00 -37.92
N PRO A 628 -4.19 18.51 -38.88
CA PRO A 628 -2.78 18.82 -38.66
C PRO A 628 -2.56 19.75 -37.47
N GLY A 629 -1.59 19.42 -36.62
CA GLY A 629 -1.23 20.24 -35.45
C GLY A 629 -2.06 19.99 -34.19
N VAL A 630 -3.12 19.17 -34.25
CA VAL A 630 -3.90 18.76 -33.07
C VAL A 630 -3.10 17.80 -32.17
N LEU A 631 -2.31 16.90 -32.77
CA LEU A 631 -1.46 15.96 -32.06
C LEU A 631 0.03 16.33 -32.22
N THR A 632 0.74 16.41 -31.10
CA THR A 632 2.21 16.40 -31.05
C THR A 632 2.69 15.07 -30.47
N LEU A 633 3.56 14.38 -31.21
CA LEU A 633 4.17 13.12 -30.83
C LEU A 633 5.65 13.35 -30.55
N LEU A 634 6.09 13.08 -29.32
CA LEU A 634 7.50 13.14 -28.93
C LEU A 634 8.05 11.72 -28.83
N GLU A 635 9.18 11.45 -29.47
CA GLU A 635 9.85 10.15 -29.46
C GLU A 635 11.20 10.25 -28.75
N ALA A 636 11.47 9.34 -27.81
CA ALA A 636 12.74 9.24 -27.13
C ALA A 636 13.71 8.30 -27.87
N ASN A 637 15.00 8.42 -27.60
CA ASN A 637 15.95 7.42 -28.05
C ASN A 637 15.87 6.16 -27.17
N HIS A 638 15.22 5.11 -27.67
CA HIS A 638 15.09 3.83 -26.94
C HIS A 638 16.39 3.03 -26.84
N ALA A 639 17.44 3.40 -27.58
CA ALA A 639 18.77 2.82 -27.46
C ALA A 639 19.59 3.46 -26.31
N LEU A 640 19.21 4.65 -25.82
CA LEU A 640 19.89 5.28 -24.70
C LEU A 640 19.45 4.66 -23.38
N GLU A 641 20.43 4.25 -22.58
CA GLU A 641 20.20 3.83 -21.21
C GLU A 641 20.18 5.02 -20.26
N PRO A 642 19.28 5.03 -19.26
CA PRO A 642 19.38 5.94 -18.13
C PRO A 642 20.67 5.69 -17.37
N GLU A 643 21.49 6.72 -17.20
CA GLU A 643 22.68 6.64 -16.33
C GLU A 643 22.26 6.17 -14.94
N ALA A 644 22.81 5.05 -14.49
CA ALA A 644 22.65 4.65 -13.09
C ALA A 644 23.34 5.70 -12.22
N PRO A 645 22.68 6.23 -11.16
CA PRO A 645 23.35 7.09 -10.20
C PRO A 645 24.61 6.38 -9.70
N ARG A 646 25.73 7.11 -9.56
CA ARG A 646 26.97 6.53 -9.02
C ARG A 646 26.69 5.87 -7.67
N GLY A 647 26.79 4.54 -7.60
CA GLY A 647 26.55 3.75 -6.39
C GLY A 647 25.13 3.15 -6.25
N ALA A 648 24.24 3.35 -7.23
CA ALA A 648 22.96 2.64 -7.27
C ALA A 648 23.14 1.19 -7.77
N PRO A 649 22.39 0.20 -7.23
CA PRO A 649 22.43 -1.16 -7.76
C PRO A 649 22.04 -1.16 -9.25
N THR A 650 22.77 -1.95 -10.05
CA THR A 650 22.44 -2.21 -11.46
C THR A 650 20.98 -2.63 -11.57
N ARG A 651 20.23 -1.96 -12.46
CA ARG A 651 18.83 -2.32 -12.73
C ARG A 651 18.75 -3.79 -13.13
N ASP A 652 17.69 -4.45 -12.71
CA ASP A 652 17.40 -5.85 -13.05
C ASP A 652 17.52 -6.08 -14.57
N PRO A 653 18.51 -6.86 -15.05
CA PRO A 653 18.72 -7.12 -16.47
C PRO A 653 17.50 -7.77 -17.12
N ALA A 654 16.72 -8.56 -16.38
CA ALA A 654 15.52 -9.22 -16.89
C ALA A 654 14.43 -8.19 -17.26
N ARG A 655 14.31 -7.12 -16.47
CA ARG A 655 13.33 -6.05 -16.73
C ARG A 655 13.71 -5.20 -17.93
N LEU A 656 15.01 -4.99 -18.16
CA LEU A 656 15.51 -4.32 -19.37
C LEU A 656 15.27 -5.18 -20.62
N ALA A 657 15.63 -6.47 -20.55
CA ALA A 657 15.40 -7.42 -21.63
C ALA A 657 13.92 -7.56 -21.98
N LEU A 658 13.03 -7.55 -20.98
CA LEU A 658 11.58 -7.54 -21.19
C LEU A 658 11.14 -6.29 -21.98
N ARG A 659 11.61 -5.09 -21.61
CA ARG A 659 11.26 -3.86 -22.33
C ARG A 659 11.76 -3.85 -23.77
N GLN A 660 12.98 -4.31 -24.01
CA GLN A 660 13.52 -4.44 -25.36
C GLN A 660 12.70 -5.42 -26.21
N ARG A 661 12.33 -6.59 -25.66
CA ARG A 661 11.47 -7.57 -26.33
C ARG A 661 10.09 -6.99 -26.64
N LEU A 662 9.50 -6.25 -25.70
CA LEU A 662 8.21 -5.61 -25.91
C LEU A 662 8.31 -4.54 -27.00
N GLN A 663 9.34 -3.69 -27.00
CA GLN A 663 9.52 -2.67 -28.05
C GLN A 663 9.78 -3.27 -29.43
N ALA A 664 10.45 -4.44 -29.51
CA ALA A 664 10.77 -5.10 -30.77
C ALA A 664 9.55 -5.55 -31.59
N VAL A 665 8.34 -5.53 -31.00
CA VAL A 665 7.09 -5.81 -31.75
C VAL A 665 6.70 -4.68 -32.71
N LEU A 666 7.28 -3.48 -32.55
CA LEU A 666 6.99 -2.34 -33.40
C LEU A 666 7.91 -2.30 -34.63
N PRO A 667 7.40 -1.86 -35.79
CA PRO A 667 8.25 -1.43 -36.90
C PRO A 667 9.22 -0.31 -36.46
N ALA A 668 10.43 -0.30 -37.02
CA ALA A 668 11.45 0.70 -36.68
C ALA A 668 11.00 2.16 -37.00
N ASP A 669 10.07 2.33 -37.92
CA ASP A 669 9.48 3.60 -38.35
C ASP A 669 8.08 3.86 -37.73
N ALA A 670 7.69 3.11 -36.68
CA ALA A 670 6.34 3.16 -36.11
C ALA A 670 5.88 4.58 -35.73
N PHE A 671 6.73 5.37 -35.07
CA PHE A 671 6.41 6.74 -34.67
C PHE A 671 6.20 7.65 -35.89
N THR A 672 7.05 7.51 -36.92
CA THR A 672 6.91 8.27 -38.17
C THR A 672 5.64 7.89 -38.91
N ARG A 673 5.26 6.60 -38.91
CA ARG A 673 3.98 6.13 -39.50
C ARG A 673 2.78 6.70 -38.76
N VAL A 674 2.77 6.62 -37.42
CA VAL A 674 1.70 7.20 -36.59
C VAL A 674 1.57 8.69 -36.86
N ALA A 675 2.68 9.42 -36.88
CA ALA A 675 2.64 10.85 -37.15
C ALA A 675 2.13 11.19 -38.54
N THR A 676 2.59 10.46 -39.56
CA THR A 676 2.13 10.69 -40.95
C THR A 676 0.64 10.37 -41.09
N HIS A 677 0.19 9.24 -40.54
CA HIS A 677 -1.20 8.76 -40.64
C HIS A 677 -2.18 9.69 -39.93
N LEU A 678 -1.81 10.19 -38.74
CA LEU A 678 -2.65 11.10 -37.96
C LEU A 678 -2.42 12.58 -38.28
N GLY A 679 -1.48 12.95 -39.17
CA GLY A 679 -1.13 14.35 -39.40
C GLY A 679 -0.51 15.03 -38.16
N ALA A 680 0.19 14.26 -37.31
CA ALA A 680 0.80 14.76 -36.08
C ALA A 680 2.12 15.48 -36.34
N THR A 681 2.44 16.46 -35.48
CA THR A 681 3.81 17.00 -35.42
C THR A 681 4.69 16.00 -34.69
N HIS A 682 5.70 15.45 -35.36
CA HIS A 682 6.64 14.49 -34.79
C HIS A 682 7.97 15.13 -34.43
N ARG A 683 8.46 14.91 -33.20
CA ARG A 683 9.79 15.35 -32.75
C ARG A 683 10.54 14.19 -32.09
N TYR A 684 11.70 13.86 -32.65
CA TYR A 684 12.61 12.85 -32.11
C TYR A 684 13.69 13.51 -31.25
N TYR A 685 13.91 13.01 -30.04
CA TYR A 685 14.87 13.54 -29.07
C TYR A 685 16.03 12.54 -28.89
N PRO A 686 17.09 12.62 -29.74
CA PRO A 686 18.17 11.64 -29.75
C PRO A 686 18.99 11.61 -28.46
N ALA A 687 19.00 12.69 -27.68
CA ALA A 687 19.76 12.85 -26.44
C ALA A 687 18.99 12.40 -25.18
N HIS A 688 17.71 12.06 -25.30
CA HIS A 688 16.87 11.70 -24.16
C HIS A 688 16.42 10.25 -24.25
N HIS A 689 16.62 9.50 -23.17
CA HIS A 689 16.03 8.16 -23.00
C HIS A 689 14.57 8.26 -22.53
N HIS A 690 13.81 7.16 -22.63
CA HIS A 690 12.37 7.07 -22.28
C HIS A 690 11.98 7.83 -21.01
N GLY A 691 12.68 7.56 -19.88
CA GLY A 691 12.39 8.21 -18.60
C GLY A 691 12.69 9.72 -18.53
N SER A 692 13.76 10.20 -19.18
CA SER A 692 14.21 11.60 -19.13
C SER A 692 13.37 12.54 -20.00
N LEU A 693 12.74 11.98 -21.05
CA LEU A 693 11.97 12.79 -22.00
C LEU A 693 10.74 13.43 -21.34
N LEU A 694 10.13 12.80 -20.33
CA LEU A 694 9.01 13.43 -19.60
C LEU A 694 9.44 14.76 -18.96
N GLU A 695 10.51 14.74 -18.17
CA GLU A 695 10.98 15.94 -17.49
C GLU A 695 11.38 17.03 -18.50
N HIS A 696 12.10 16.65 -19.55
CA HIS A 696 12.44 17.57 -20.63
C HIS A 696 11.20 18.19 -21.28
N SER A 697 10.18 17.39 -21.60
CA SER A 697 8.95 17.88 -22.23
C SER A 697 8.18 18.86 -21.35
N VAL A 698 8.14 18.65 -20.02
CA VAL A 698 7.49 19.59 -19.10
C VAL A 698 8.29 20.88 -18.98
N ARG A 699 9.64 20.80 -18.94
CA ARG A 699 10.50 21.99 -18.95
C ARG A 699 10.38 22.77 -20.27
N GLU A 700 10.20 22.09 -21.40
CA GLU A 700 9.94 22.72 -22.70
C GLU A 700 8.60 23.47 -22.69
N LEU A 701 7.53 22.86 -22.15
CA LEU A 701 6.22 23.52 -21.99
C LEU A 701 6.30 24.78 -21.11
N LEU A 702 7.15 24.76 -20.07
CA LEU A 702 7.38 25.89 -19.18
C LEU A 702 8.36 26.94 -19.74
N GLY A 703 8.94 26.73 -20.93
CA GLY A 703 9.93 27.63 -21.52
C GLY A 703 11.29 27.64 -20.81
N VAL A 704 11.61 26.59 -20.05
CA VAL A 704 12.84 26.47 -19.25
C VAL A 704 13.73 25.28 -19.63
N ALA A 705 13.47 24.65 -20.78
CA ALA A 705 14.37 23.64 -21.33
C ALA A 705 15.73 24.27 -21.64
N ARG A 706 16.81 23.68 -21.10
CA ARG A 706 18.20 24.04 -21.41
C ARG A 706 18.76 23.13 -22.49
#